data_AF-A0A1W9Z4B3-F1
#
_entry.id   AF-A0A1W9Z4B3-F1
#
_cell.length_a   1.000
_cell.length_b   1.000
_cell.length_c   1.000
_cell.angle_alpha   90.00
_cell.angle_beta   90.00
_cell.angle_gamma   90.00
#
_symmetry.space_group_name_H-M   'P 1'
#
loop_
_entity.id
_entity.type
_entity.pdbx_description
1 polymer ?
#
loop_
_entity_poly.entity_id
_entity_poly.type
_entity_poly.pdbx_seq_one_letter_code
_entity_poly.pdbx_strand_id
1 'polypeptide(L)'
;MHPRLIERPTDLTDEWLTDTLGAGTVTGHEFQRIGTGQMSECYRVTLRYSDGQAGPASVVLKVAAADPNSRQTGLALGLYEREVRFYAEIASRLTGAQTGPFAPCYHHAYDAETGAFDLLLGDAAPAIVGDEIRGATVEQATLALSQLGRVHGPLLGAEGLADADWLNRDAPVNQALLAGLWAGFTERFGDRIDAEHRRVCKRLVEAFDGYLAGEQAVPQGLVHGDYRLDNMLFGADGADRPLTVVDWQTVTRGPALTDVAYFLGCALPNDLRRAHYDELLRAYHESLGEDPSLSLDDVRAGVRRAAFFGVMMAIVSSMLVERTERGDEMFMTMLDRHCTHVLDTGALELLPAADAPEPLAPEPADEGPHPPTGEELWNESWYFDFVDPTQGLGGWVRLGLVPNQQTAWIQVLLCGPGMPTIAINDMSAALPADPHTVRTDGVSLELAPTTPLQTYRVTVRGRARAHDDPAELLRPGGGDGREVDIALDLEFTSVTTPYLYRVTPRYEIACAVSGSVSADGRRHQLTGVAGQRDHSWGVRDWWSMDWVWSALHLDDGTHLHGVDLRIPGMGPLGIGYVQREGEDLVELSGITAAETFGDDDLPVATTLSLSPVGIEAVADVAGHAPVLLTAADGRTAQFPRAWATVRTADGRTGVGWLEWNRN
;
A
#
# COMPACT_ATOMS: atom_id res chain seq x y z
N MET A 1 32.51 16.74 12.92
CA MET A 1 32.18 17.46 11.68
C MET A 1 31.37 16.48 10.84
N HIS A 2 30.13 16.83 10.48
CA HIS A 2 29.40 16.02 9.51
C HIS A 2 30.15 16.08 8.17
N PRO A 3 30.29 14.95 7.44
CA PRO A 3 30.84 14.98 6.09
C PRO A 3 30.04 15.95 5.24
N ARG A 4 30.73 16.67 4.33
CA ARG A 4 30.08 17.64 3.45
C ARG A 4 29.16 16.88 2.49
N LEU A 5 27.86 17.13 2.60
CA LEU A 5 26.84 16.55 1.71
C LEU A 5 26.93 17.16 0.30
N ILE A 6 26.87 16.32 -0.72
CA ILE A 6 26.85 16.71 -2.14
C ILE A 6 25.44 16.46 -2.70
N GLU A 7 24.65 17.50 -2.93
CA GLU A 7 23.28 17.31 -3.41
C GLU A 7 23.19 17.21 -4.93
N ARG A 8 24.13 17.83 -5.64
CA ARG A 8 24.15 17.90 -7.11
C ARG A 8 25.57 17.78 -7.65
N PRO A 9 25.75 17.30 -8.90
CA PRO A 9 27.08 17.18 -9.51
C PRO A 9 27.82 18.52 -9.64
N THR A 10 27.10 19.64 -9.71
CA THR A 10 27.69 21.00 -9.73
C THR A 10 28.30 21.44 -8.40
N ASP A 11 28.02 20.73 -7.31
CA ASP A 11 28.58 21.03 -5.99
C ASP A 11 30.01 20.48 -5.83
N LEU A 12 30.44 19.60 -6.75
CA LEU A 12 31.79 19.04 -6.82
C LEU A 12 32.83 20.12 -7.15
N THR A 13 33.98 20.05 -6.48
CA THR A 13 35.15 20.87 -6.80
C THR A 13 36.38 19.99 -6.98
N ASP A 14 37.34 20.43 -7.79
CA ASP A 14 38.60 19.69 -8.01
C ASP A 14 39.40 19.51 -6.71
N GLU A 15 39.38 20.51 -5.83
CA GLU A 15 39.98 20.45 -4.49
C GLU A 15 39.33 19.35 -3.64
N TRP A 16 37.99 19.32 -3.58
CA TRP A 16 37.26 18.31 -2.83
C TRP A 16 37.47 16.90 -3.40
N LEU A 17 37.47 16.74 -4.73
CA LEU A 17 37.75 15.46 -5.38
C LEU A 17 39.18 14.98 -5.10
N THR A 18 40.16 15.90 -5.05
CA THR A 18 41.54 15.57 -4.69
C THR A 18 41.62 14.98 -3.28
N ASP A 19 41.04 15.69 -2.31
CA ASP A 19 41.06 15.30 -0.90
C ASP A 19 40.29 13.99 -0.65
N THR A 20 39.07 13.89 -1.21
CA THR A 20 38.18 12.74 -1.03
C THR A 20 38.75 11.47 -1.66
N LEU A 21 39.36 11.55 -2.85
CA LEU A 21 39.92 10.37 -3.52
C LEU A 21 41.24 9.91 -2.91
N GLY A 22 41.98 10.81 -2.24
CA GLY A 22 43.29 10.51 -1.65
C GLY A 22 44.33 10.03 -2.67
N ALA A 23 44.19 10.46 -3.93
CA ALA A 23 45.02 10.04 -5.06
C ALA A 23 45.83 11.24 -5.63
N GLY A 24 46.04 11.30 -6.95
CA GLY A 24 46.60 12.48 -7.60
C GLY A 24 45.74 13.73 -7.42
N THR A 25 46.37 14.89 -7.59
CA THR A 25 45.73 16.22 -7.58
C THR A 25 44.87 16.35 -8.83
N VAL A 26 43.56 16.45 -8.64
CA VAL A 26 42.58 16.71 -9.69
C VAL A 26 42.70 18.18 -10.12
N THR A 27 42.74 18.41 -11.44
CA THR A 27 42.87 19.73 -12.07
C THR A 27 41.68 20.08 -12.97
N GLY A 28 40.74 19.15 -13.08
CA GLY A 28 39.48 19.35 -13.76
C GLY A 28 38.64 18.09 -13.72
N HIS A 29 37.32 18.28 -13.74
CA HIS A 29 36.35 17.20 -13.85
C HIS A 29 35.23 17.56 -14.83
N GLU A 30 34.61 16.54 -15.39
CA GLU A 30 33.39 16.64 -16.19
C GLU A 30 32.43 15.55 -15.72
N PHE A 31 31.13 15.82 -15.73
CA PHE A 31 30.13 14.83 -15.34
C PHE A 31 29.08 14.61 -16.42
N GLN A 32 28.61 13.37 -16.51
CA GLN A 32 27.52 12.97 -17.40
C GLN A 32 26.53 12.12 -16.63
N ARG A 33 25.23 12.42 -16.75
CA ARG A 33 24.17 11.59 -16.18
C ARG A 33 24.18 10.21 -16.83
N ILE A 34 24.11 9.17 -16.01
CA ILE A 34 24.08 7.76 -16.42
C ILE A 34 22.94 7.02 -15.70
N GLY A 35 22.51 5.90 -16.27
CA GLY A 35 21.41 5.11 -15.71
C GLY A 35 20.02 5.73 -15.93
N THR A 36 19.00 4.99 -15.52
CA THR A 36 17.57 5.33 -15.69
C THR A 36 16.82 5.34 -14.36
N GLY A 37 17.53 5.46 -13.23
CA GLY A 37 16.94 5.40 -11.89
C GLY A 37 15.85 6.47 -11.69
N GLN A 38 14.71 6.04 -11.15
CA GLN A 38 13.59 6.94 -10.82
C GLN A 38 13.70 7.54 -9.42
N MET A 39 14.33 6.83 -8.46
CA MET A 39 14.45 7.27 -7.06
C MET A 39 15.76 8.03 -6.75
N SER A 40 16.79 7.86 -7.57
CA SER A 40 18.08 8.54 -7.40
C SER A 40 18.73 8.83 -8.74
N GLU A 41 19.69 9.75 -8.75
CA GLU A 41 20.42 10.13 -9.95
C GLU A 41 21.88 9.70 -9.87
N CYS A 42 22.38 9.09 -10.94
CA CYS A 42 23.78 8.68 -11.06
C CYS A 42 24.49 9.52 -12.11
N TYR A 43 25.73 9.93 -11.82
CA TYR A 43 26.58 10.72 -12.68
C TYR A 43 27.96 10.09 -12.77
N ARG A 44 28.43 9.80 -13.99
CA ARG A 44 29.84 9.47 -14.21
C ARG A 44 30.64 10.76 -14.21
N VAL A 45 31.62 10.86 -13.32
CA VAL A 45 32.54 11.98 -13.19
C VAL A 45 33.90 11.57 -13.76
N THR A 46 34.29 12.15 -14.89
CA THR A 46 35.60 11.92 -15.52
C THR A 46 36.62 12.91 -14.95
N LEU A 47 37.81 12.42 -14.60
CA LEU A 47 38.81 13.16 -13.84
C LEU A 47 40.08 13.43 -14.67
N ARG A 48 40.64 14.63 -14.52
CA ARG A 48 41.95 15.02 -15.06
C ARG A 48 42.90 15.35 -13.93
N TYR A 49 44.09 14.77 -13.96
CA TYR A 49 45.11 14.95 -12.93
C TYR A 49 46.23 15.87 -13.39
N SER A 50 46.92 16.47 -12.42
CA SER A 50 48.16 17.21 -12.67
C SER A 50 49.26 16.32 -13.27
N ASP A 51 50.18 16.93 -14.03
CA ASP A 51 51.24 16.21 -14.75
C ASP A 51 52.05 15.29 -13.83
N GLY A 52 52.12 14.00 -14.20
CA GLY A 52 52.88 12.98 -13.46
C GLY A 52 52.17 12.38 -12.24
N GLN A 53 50.93 12.81 -11.96
CA GLN A 53 50.07 12.21 -10.93
C GLN A 53 48.94 11.38 -11.57
N ALA A 54 48.45 10.39 -10.83
CA ALA A 54 47.41 9.48 -11.32
C ALA A 54 46.42 9.11 -10.21
N GLY A 55 45.24 8.69 -10.64
CA GLY A 55 44.14 8.21 -9.82
C GLY A 55 43.11 7.53 -10.72
N PRO A 56 41.90 7.23 -10.21
CA PRO A 56 40.82 6.68 -11.03
C PRO A 56 40.51 7.61 -12.21
N ALA A 57 40.38 7.06 -13.42
CA ALA A 57 40.03 7.86 -14.60
C ALA A 57 38.62 8.47 -14.49
N SER A 58 37.71 7.76 -13.81
CA SER A 58 36.37 8.21 -13.49
C SER A 58 35.85 7.61 -12.19
N VAL A 59 34.86 8.27 -11.61
CA VAL A 59 34.07 7.81 -10.46
C VAL A 59 32.58 8.02 -10.74
N VAL A 60 31.72 7.41 -9.94
CA VAL A 60 30.27 7.56 -10.02
C VAL A 60 29.77 8.31 -8.79
N LEU A 61 29.11 9.44 -9.01
CA LEU A 61 28.36 10.16 -7.99
C LEU A 61 26.90 9.71 -8.06
N LYS A 62 26.36 9.16 -6.97
CA LYS A 62 24.93 8.90 -6.78
C LYS A 62 24.38 9.89 -5.76
N VAL A 63 23.28 10.55 -6.09
CA VAL A 63 22.60 11.53 -5.23
C VAL A 63 21.09 11.31 -5.24
N ALA A 64 20.39 11.87 -4.26
CA ALA A 64 18.93 11.87 -4.22
C ALA A 64 18.30 12.45 -5.49
N ALA A 65 17.10 11.99 -5.87
CA ALA A 65 16.38 12.56 -7.01
C ALA A 65 16.11 14.05 -6.85
N ALA A 66 16.24 14.81 -7.95
CA ALA A 66 15.90 16.24 -7.96
C ALA A 66 14.40 16.47 -7.69
N ASP A 67 13.55 15.54 -8.11
CA ASP A 67 12.10 15.56 -7.86
C ASP A 67 11.77 15.37 -6.36
N PRO A 68 11.07 16.32 -5.70
CA PRO A 68 10.75 16.24 -4.28
C PRO A 68 9.87 15.05 -3.89
N ASN A 69 8.94 14.62 -4.75
CA ASN A 69 8.05 13.50 -4.46
C ASN A 69 8.84 12.18 -4.42
N SER A 70 9.65 11.93 -5.46
CA SER A 70 10.54 10.77 -5.54
C SER A 70 11.50 10.72 -4.36
N ARG A 71 12.03 11.88 -3.95
CA ARG A 71 12.87 12.03 -2.77
C ARG A 71 12.14 11.64 -1.48
N GLN A 72 10.95 12.18 -1.27
CA GLN A 72 10.14 11.89 -0.09
C GLN A 72 9.77 10.41 -0.01
N THR A 73 9.43 9.78 -1.14
CA THR A 73 9.15 8.34 -1.21
C THR A 73 10.37 7.51 -0.80
N GLY A 74 11.55 7.80 -1.35
CA GLY A 74 12.77 7.07 -0.97
C GLY A 74 13.17 7.24 0.49
N LEU A 75 12.91 8.42 1.08
CA LEU A 75 13.09 8.68 2.52
C LEU A 75 12.09 7.85 3.36
N ALA A 76 10.80 7.90 3.02
CA ALA A 76 9.75 7.16 3.72
C ALA A 76 10.00 5.65 3.71
N LEU A 77 10.51 5.12 2.58
CA LEU A 77 10.86 3.70 2.43
C LEU A 77 12.25 3.35 3.00
N GLY A 78 13.05 4.33 3.42
CA GLY A 78 14.40 4.14 3.97
C GLY A 78 15.46 3.70 2.96
N LEU A 79 15.21 3.86 1.66
CA LEU A 79 16.08 3.37 0.59
C LEU A 79 17.46 4.04 0.61
N TYR A 80 17.50 5.35 0.86
CA TYR A 80 18.74 6.14 0.85
C TYR A 80 19.64 5.83 2.05
N GLU A 81 19.05 5.76 3.25
CA GLU A 81 19.79 5.40 4.47
C GLU A 81 20.42 4.01 4.31
N ARG A 82 19.66 3.04 3.81
CA ARG A 82 20.11 1.66 3.59
C ARG A 82 21.34 1.57 2.71
N GLU A 83 21.30 2.18 1.53
CA GLU A 83 22.41 2.12 0.59
C GLU A 83 23.66 2.81 1.16
N VAL A 84 23.50 4.00 1.75
CA VAL A 84 24.60 4.75 2.35
C VAL A 84 25.26 3.96 3.48
N ARG A 85 24.46 3.40 4.39
CA ARG A 85 24.97 2.65 5.54
C ARG A 85 25.53 1.30 5.14
N PHE A 86 25.03 0.68 4.08
CA PHE A 86 25.67 -0.51 3.50
C PHE A 86 27.12 -0.22 3.09
N TYR A 87 27.36 0.82 2.29
CA TYR A 87 28.71 1.17 1.87
C TYR A 87 29.60 1.59 3.05
N ALA A 88 29.05 2.38 3.99
CA ALA A 88 29.77 2.89 5.14
C ALA A 88 30.15 1.80 6.15
N GLU A 89 29.22 0.90 6.48
CA GLU A 89 29.32 0.01 7.64
C GLU A 89 29.53 -1.46 7.29
N ILE A 90 29.10 -1.91 6.11
CA ILE A 90 29.17 -3.32 5.70
C ILE A 90 30.25 -3.52 4.64
N ALA A 91 30.12 -2.87 3.48
CA ALA A 91 31.06 -3.05 2.37
C ALA A 91 32.50 -2.68 2.77
N SER A 92 32.67 -1.64 3.58
CA SER A 92 33.97 -1.20 4.11
C SER A 92 34.68 -2.27 4.95
N ARG A 93 33.93 -3.12 5.67
CA ARG A 93 34.47 -4.20 6.52
C ARG A 93 34.76 -5.48 5.75
N LEU A 94 34.14 -5.65 4.59
CA LEU A 94 34.38 -6.75 3.67
C LEU A 94 35.59 -6.49 2.73
N THR A 95 36.50 -5.58 3.13
CA THR A 95 37.71 -5.23 2.37
C THR A 95 38.89 -6.13 2.78
N GLY A 96 39.46 -6.87 1.83
CA GLY A 96 40.53 -7.85 2.04
C GLY A 96 41.04 -8.48 0.74
N ALA A 97 41.91 -9.49 0.81
CA ALA A 97 42.67 -10.07 -0.33
C ALA A 97 41.82 -10.65 -1.49
N GLN A 98 40.50 -10.71 -1.34
CA GLN A 98 39.53 -10.94 -2.40
C GLN A 98 38.41 -9.92 -2.22
N THR A 99 38.50 -8.76 -2.89
CA THR A 99 37.48 -7.71 -2.83
C THR A 99 36.12 -8.29 -3.22
N GLY A 100 35.10 -8.11 -2.37
CA GLY A 100 33.72 -8.45 -2.73
C GLY A 100 33.22 -7.65 -3.95
N PRO A 101 32.03 -7.96 -4.48
CA PRO A 101 31.55 -7.44 -5.75
C PRO A 101 31.00 -6.00 -5.63
N PHE A 102 31.60 -5.14 -4.82
CA PHE A 102 31.15 -3.76 -4.64
C PHE A 102 32.24 -2.77 -5.08
N ALA A 103 31.78 -1.64 -5.62
CA ALA A 103 32.65 -0.53 -5.97
C ALA A 103 33.32 0.05 -4.70
N PRO A 104 34.57 0.52 -4.77
CA PRO A 104 35.17 1.32 -3.70
C PRO A 104 34.29 2.53 -3.38
N CYS A 105 34.01 2.78 -2.10
CA CYS A 105 33.32 3.97 -1.66
C CYS A 105 34.33 5.00 -1.18
N TYR A 106 34.42 6.13 -1.87
CA TYR A 106 35.32 7.25 -1.55
C TYR A 106 34.66 8.27 -0.62
N HIS A 107 33.34 8.45 -0.75
CA HIS A 107 32.57 9.35 0.10
C HIS A 107 31.14 8.85 0.26
N HIS A 108 30.57 9.12 1.44
CA HIS A 108 29.17 8.88 1.71
C HIS A 108 28.64 9.94 2.69
N ALA A 109 27.43 10.44 2.46
CA ALA A 109 26.72 11.26 3.43
C ALA A 109 25.21 11.06 3.31
N TYR A 110 24.50 11.22 4.42
CA TYR A 110 23.05 11.11 4.49
C TYR A 110 22.51 12.09 5.54
N ASP A 111 21.45 12.80 5.18
CA ASP A 111 20.68 13.66 6.05
C ASP A 111 19.27 13.08 6.23
N ALA A 112 18.98 12.62 7.45
CA ALA A 112 17.72 11.99 7.80
C ALA A 112 16.54 12.97 7.87
N GLU A 113 16.79 14.28 8.05
CA GLU A 113 15.72 15.29 8.10
C GLU A 113 15.18 15.63 6.71
N THR A 114 16.08 15.68 5.72
CA THR A 114 15.76 16.12 4.36
C THR A 114 15.67 14.97 3.35
N GLY A 115 16.18 13.79 3.71
CA GLY A 115 16.35 12.65 2.79
C GLY A 115 17.40 12.88 1.71
N ALA A 116 18.22 13.92 1.84
CA ALA A 116 19.34 14.16 0.94
C ALA A 116 20.50 13.20 1.26
N PHE A 117 21.15 12.68 0.23
CA PHE A 117 22.27 11.76 0.37
C PHE A 117 23.23 11.87 -0.79
N ASP A 118 24.46 11.43 -0.58
CA ASP A 118 25.42 11.21 -1.65
C ASP A 118 26.31 9.98 -1.41
N LEU A 119 26.70 9.35 -2.52
CA LEU A 119 27.70 8.29 -2.60
C LEU A 119 28.66 8.60 -3.74
N LEU A 120 29.95 8.66 -3.44
CA LEU A 120 31.01 8.71 -4.44
C LEU A 120 31.69 7.35 -4.54
N LEU A 121 31.39 6.60 -5.60
CA LEU A 121 31.81 5.22 -5.82
C LEU A 121 32.82 5.10 -6.96
N GLY A 122 33.64 4.07 -6.96
CA GLY A 122 34.49 3.72 -8.10
C GLY A 122 33.66 3.36 -9.34
N ASP A 123 34.11 3.81 -10.51
CA ASP A 123 33.50 3.43 -11.78
C ASP A 123 33.91 2.01 -12.15
N ALA A 124 32.97 1.19 -12.61
CA ALA A 124 33.23 -0.20 -13.00
C ALA A 124 33.79 -0.31 -14.43
N ALA A 125 33.96 0.81 -15.15
CA ALA A 125 34.46 0.81 -16.52
C ALA A 125 35.85 0.14 -16.65
N PRO A 126 36.10 -0.67 -17.71
CA PRO A 126 35.15 -1.12 -18.73
C PRO A 126 34.34 -2.36 -18.27
N ALA A 127 33.13 -2.16 -17.73
CA ALA A 127 32.19 -3.24 -17.45
C ALA A 127 30.93 -3.12 -18.32
N ILE A 128 30.29 -4.26 -18.55
CA ILE A 128 29.07 -4.40 -19.34
C ILE A 128 27.94 -4.80 -18.40
N VAL A 129 26.83 -4.07 -18.44
CA VAL A 129 25.63 -4.40 -17.67
C VAL A 129 25.04 -5.73 -18.14
N GLY A 130 24.51 -6.52 -17.20
CA GLY A 130 23.70 -7.68 -17.52
C GLY A 130 22.42 -7.32 -18.26
N ASP A 131 21.78 -8.32 -18.84
CA ASP A 131 20.51 -8.16 -19.57
C ASP A 131 19.54 -9.22 -19.08
N GLU A 132 18.57 -8.79 -18.26
CA GLU A 132 17.60 -9.69 -17.64
C GLU A 132 16.75 -10.47 -18.68
N ILE A 133 16.41 -9.83 -19.80
CA ILE A 133 15.58 -10.44 -20.84
C ILE A 133 16.38 -11.52 -21.55
N ARG A 134 17.60 -11.19 -22.00
CA ARG A 134 18.48 -12.15 -22.68
C ARG A 134 18.93 -13.29 -21.76
N GLY A 135 19.14 -13.00 -20.48
CA GLY A 135 19.69 -13.93 -19.51
C GLY A 135 21.21 -14.06 -19.58
N ALA A 136 21.79 -14.59 -18.50
CA ALA A 136 23.20 -14.80 -18.31
C ALA A 136 23.71 -16.06 -19.00
N THR A 137 25.01 -16.05 -19.30
CA THR A 137 25.79 -17.28 -19.56
C THR A 137 26.02 -18.06 -18.27
N VAL A 138 26.40 -19.34 -18.38
CA VAL A 138 26.73 -20.17 -17.20
C VAL A 138 27.90 -19.56 -16.44
N GLU A 139 28.91 -19.07 -17.16
CA GLU A 139 30.10 -18.45 -16.57
C GLU A 139 29.75 -17.19 -15.77
N GLN A 140 28.86 -16.34 -16.30
CA GLN A 140 28.35 -15.16 -15.59
C GLN A 140 27.55 -15.56 -14.34
N ALA A 141 26.69 -16.58 -14.45
CA ALA A 141 25.89 -17.06 -13.33
C ALA A 141 26.75 -17.68 -12.22
N THR A 142 27.74 -18.49 -12.59
CA THR A 142 28.73 -19.04 -11.65
C THR A 142 29.50 -17.91 -10.96
N LEU A 143 29.97 -16.91 -11.71
CA LEU A 143 30.67 -15.76 -11.14
C LEU A 143 29.79 -14.98 -10.15
N ALA A 144 28.55 -14.68 -10.52
CA ALA A 144 27.61 -13.95 -9.65
C ALA A 144 27.36 -14.71 -8.34
N LEU A 145 27.02 -16.00 -8.42
CA LEU A 145 26.77 -16.82 -7.24
C LEU A 145 28.01 -17.02 -6.37
N SER A 146 29.20 -17.18 -6.96
CA SER A 146 30.43 -17.25 -6.19
C SER A 146 30.74 -15.93 -5.47
N GLN A 147 30.51 -14.78 -6.12
CA GLN A 147 30.70 -13.48 -5.49
C GLN A 147 29.67 -13.24 -4.37
N LEU A 148 28.42 -13.66 -4.56
CA LEU A 148 27.39 -13.61 -3.53
C LEU A 148 27.77 -14.48 -2.33
N GLY A 149 28.27 -15.70 -2.56
CA GLY A 149 28.75 -16.59 -1.49
C GLY A 149 29.85 -15.94 -0.65
N ARG A 150 30.77 -15.19 -1.27
CA ARG A 150 31.83 -14.45 -0.55
C ARG A 150 31.29 -13.31 0.30
N VAL A 151 30.18 -12.69 -0.10
CA VAL A 151 29.50 -11.66 0.72
C VAL A 151 28.75 -12.32 1.86
N HIS A 152 28.02 -13.40 1.59
CA HIS A 152 27.18 -14.07 2.58
C HIS A 152 28.00 -14.79 3.64
N GLY A 153 29.09 -15.47 3.28
CA GLY A 153 29.91 -16.29 4.18
C GLY A 153 30.22 -15.62 5.53
N PRO A 154 30.88 -14.45 5.55
CA PRO A 154 31.20 -13.71 6.78
C PRO A 154 29.99 -13.12 7.52
N LEU A 155 28.82 -13.01 6.87
CA LEU A 155 27.64 -12.31 7.40
C LEU A 155 26.52 -13.24 7.83
N LEU A 156 26.60 -14.53 7.50
CA LEU A 156 25.64 -15.55 7.92
C LEU A 156 25.61 -15.66 9.45
N GLY A 157 24.45 -15.39 10.05
CA GLY A 157 24.27 -15.49 11.51
C GLY A 157 25.02 -14.42 12.32
N ALA A 158 25.55 -13.36 11.69
CA ALA A 158 26.24 -12.29 12.40
C ALA A 158 25.26 -11.49 13.28
N GLU A 159 25.47 -11.55 14.61
CA GLU A 159 24.59 -10.88 15.60
C GLU A 159 24.47 -9.38 15.37
N GLY A 160 25.55 -8.71 14.92
CA GLY A 160 25.56 -7.27 14.68
C GLY A 160 24.62 -6.77 13.57
N LEU A 161 24.06 -7.66 12.73
CA LEU A 161 23.01 -7.29 11.78
C LEU A 161 21.62 -7.27 12.41
N ALA A 162 21.39 -8.02 13.49
CA ALA A 162 20.09 -8.10 14.15
C ALA A 162 19.75 -6.83 14.94
N ASP A 163 20.76 -6.10 15.43
CA ASP A 163 20.58 -4.88 16.22
C ASP A 163 20.58 -3.59 15.36
N ALA A 164 20.61 -3.72 14.04
CA ALA A 164 20.66 -2.60 13.11
C ALA A 164 19.26 -2.16 12.67
N ASP A 165 18.63 -1.24 13.42
CA ASP A 165 17.28 -0.71 13.12
C ASP A 165 17.12 -0.15 11.69
N TRP A 166 18.20 0.39 11.13
CA TRP A 166 18.21 0.91 9.75
C TRP A 166 18.09 -0.19 8.69
N LEU A 167 18.52 -1.41 9.01
CA LEU A 167 18.53 -2.58 8.14
C LEU A 167 17.25 -3.42 8.32
N ASN A 168 16.79 -3.56 9.57
CA ASN A 168 15.64 -4.35 9.98
C ASN A 168 14.38 -3.47 10.00
N ARG A 169 13.62 -3.45 8.90
CA ARG A 169 12.30 -2.80 8.87
C ARG A 169 11.25 -3.80 8.37
N ASP A 170 10.04 -3.69 8.89
CA ASP A 170 8.93 -4.54 8.47
C ASP A 170 8.62 -4.34 6.99
N ALA A 171 8.45 -5.44 6.27
CA ALA A 171 7.95 -5.41 4.91
C ALA A 171 6.43 -5.14 4.95
N PRO A 172 5.92 -4.13 4.23
CA PRO A 172 4.50 -3.77 4.30
C PRO A 172 3.58 -4.75 3.55
N VAL A 173 4.13 -5.81 2.95
CA VAL A 173 3.37 -6.77 2.13
C VAL A 173 2.84 -7.89 3.01
N ASN A 174 1.52 -7.96 3.12
CA ASN A 174 0.79 -9.07 3.73
C ASN A 174 -0.10 -9.77 2.68
N GLN A 175 -0.75 -10.85 3.07
CA GLN A 175 -1.59 -11.66 2.20
C GLN A 175 -2.71 -10.86 1.54
N ALA A 176 -3.35 -9.95 2.29
CA ALA A 176 -4.44 -9.11 1.77
C ALA A 176 -3.96 -8.17 0.66
N LEU A 177 -2.84 -7.47 0.88
CA LEU A 177 -2.25 -6.60 -0.13
C LEU A 177 -1.82 -7.40 -1.36
N LEU A 178 -1.14 -8.54 -1.16
CA LEU A 178 -0.71 -9.38 -2.27
C LEU A 178 -1.89 -9.95 -3.07
N ALA A 179 -3.01 -10.28 -2.41
CA ALA A 179 -4.23 -10.72 -3.08
C ALA A 179 -4.85 -9.61 -3.96
N GLY A 180 -4.90 -8.37 -3.46
CA GLY A 180 -5.35 -7.21 -4.24
C GLY A 180 -4.45 -6.94 -5.45
N LEU A 181 -3.12 -6.95 -5.24
CA LEU A 181 -2.15 -6.78 -6.33
C LEU A 181 -2.24 -7.92 -7.36
N TRP A 182 -2.46 -9.16 -6.92
CA TRP A 182 -2.67 -10.30 -7.80
C TRP A 182 -3.95 -10.17 -8.65
N ALA A 183 -5.05 -9.69 -8.07
CA ALA A 183 -6.27 -9.43 -8.83
C ALA A 183 -6.02 -8.44 -9.98
N GLY A 184 -5.40 -7.29 -9.69
CA GLY A 184 -5.01 -6.31 -10.71
C GLY A 184 -4.00 -6.86 -11.73
N PHE A 185 -3.04 -7.67 -11.27
CA PHE A 185 -2.09 -8.34 -12.16
C PHE A 185 -2.80 -9.28 -13.15
N THR A 186 -3.76 -10.08 -12.67
CA THR A 186 -4.52 -10.99 -13.54
C THR A 186 -5.45 -10.28 -14.50
N GLU A 187 -6.01 -9.14 -14.13
CA GLU A 187 -6.77 -8.29 -15.05
C GLU A 187 -5.85 -7.76 -16.17
N ARG A 188 -4.66 -7.26 -15.80
CA ARG A 188 -3.71 -6.66 -16.73
C ARG A 188 -3.04 -7.66 -17.67
N PHE A 189 -2.65 -8.81 -17.16
CA PHE A 189 -1.79 -9.78 -17.86
C PHE A 189 -2.41 -11.16 -18.02
N GLY A 190 -3.67 -11.35 -17.62
CA GLY A 190 -4.28 -12.68 -17.49
C GLY A 190 -4.13 -13.61 -18.70
N ASP A 191 -4.25 -13.06 -19.91
CA ASP A 191 -4.14 -13.80 -21.18
C ASP A 191 -2.70 -14.21 -21.51
N ARG A 192 -1.71 -13.63 -20.83
CA ARG A 192 -0.27 -13.92 -21.00
C ARG A 192 0.28 -14.86 -19.90
N ILE A 193 -0.56 -15.29 -18.95
CA ILE A 193 -0.14 -16.15 -17.83
C ILE A 193 -0.58 -17.59 -18.11
N ASP A 194 0.39 -18.50 -18.21
CA ASP A 194 0.12 -19.92 -18.36
C ASP A 194 -0.61 -20.51 -17.14
N ALA A 195 -1.40 -21.55 -17.36
CA ALA A 195 -2.26 -22.15 -16.33
C ALA A 195 -1.46 -22.65 -15.11
N GLU A 196 -0.26 -23.20 -15.32
CA GLU A 196 0.60 -23.68 -14.24
C GLU A 196 1.20 -22.53 -13.41
N HIS A 197 1.60 -21.43 -14.06
CA HIS A 197 2.08 -20.23 -13.35
C HIS A 197 0.95 -19.57 -12.58
N ARG A 198 -0.25 -19.49 -13.16
CA ARG A 198 -1.46 -19.00 -12.47
C ARG A 198 -1.73 -19.82 -11.20
N ARG A 199 -1.54 -21.14 -11.24
CA ARG A 199 -1.65 -22.00 -10.06
C ARG A 199 -0.58 -21.68 -9.02
N VAL A 200 0.66 -21.44 -9.44
CA VAL A 200 1.75 -21.02 -8.53
C VAL A 200 1.41 -19.71 -7.82
N CYS A 201 1.06 -18.67 -8.58
CA CYS A 201 0.71 -17.36 -8.04
C CYS A 201 -0.47 -17.45 -7.07
N LYS A 202 -1.55 -18.12 -7.48
CA LYS A 202 -2.75 -18.30 -6.64
C LYS A 202 -2.40 -19.01 -5.33
N ARG A 203 -1.62 -20.10 -5.39
CA ARG A 203 -1.25 -20.86 -4.18
C ARG A 203 -0.36 -20.06 -3.24
N LEU A 204 0.56 -19.25 -3.77
CA LEU A 204 1.37 -18.32 -2.99
C LEU A 204 0.49 -17.28 -2.31
N VAL A 205 -0.38 -16.61 -3.06
CA VAL A 205 -1.31 -15.58 -2.53
C VAL A 205 -2.16 -16.15 -1.40
N GLU A 206 -2.74 -17.33 -1.57
CA GLU A 206 -3.62 -17.96 -0.58
C GLU A 206 -2.91 -18.41 0.71
N ALA A 207 -1.58 -18.51 0.70
CA ALA A 207 -0.79 -19.03 1.82
C ALA A 207 0.29 -18.05 2.29
N PHE A 208 0.21 -16.78 1.87
CA PHE A 208 1.33 -15.86 1.93
C PHE A 208 1.72 -15.50 3.37
N ASP A 209 0.76 -15.22 4.25
CA ASP A 209 1.08 -14.88 5.64
C ASP A 209 1.68 -16.09 6.39
N GLY A 210 1.14 -17.28 6.14
CA GLY A 210 1.71 -18.52 6.68
C GLY A 210 3.10 -18.84 6.13
N TYR A 211 3.35 -18.50 4.86
CA TYR A 211 4.68 -18.59 4.25
C TYR A 211 5.67 -17.64 4.95
N LEU A 212 5.32 -16.36 5.09
CA LEU A 212 6.15 -15.36 5.76
C LEU A 212 6.47 -15.73 7.23
N ALA A 213 5.49 -16.25 7.96
CA ALA A 213 5.69 -16.70 9.34
C ALA A 213 6.76 -17.81 9.43
N GLY A 214 6.82 -18.69 8.42
CA GLY A 214 7.84 -19.74 8.33
C GLY A 214 9.25 -19.22 8.01
N GLU A 215 9.37 -18.08 7.33
CA GLU A 215 10.65 -17.48 6.95
C GLU A 215 11.42 -16.86 8.13
N GLN A 216 10.76 -16.59 9.26
CA GLN A 216 11.46 -16.12 10.46
C GLN A 216 12.30 -17.21 11.13
N ALA A 217 11.98 -18.48 10.90
CA ALA A 217 12.63 -19.62 11.56
C ALA A 217 13.87 -20.16 10.82
N VAL A 218 14.22 -19.59 9.66
CA VAL A 218 15.35 -20.07 8.84
C VAL A 218 16.61 -19.23 9.05
N PRO A 219 17.81 -19.70 8.64
CA PRO A 219 19.04 -18.93 8.76
C PRO A 219 18.91 -17.54 8.14
N GLN A 220 19.18 -16.52 8.96
CA GLN A 220 19.10 -15.12 8.58
C GLN A 220 20.48 -14.58 8.18
N GLY A 221 20.51 -13.68 7.21
CA GLY A 221 21.73 -13.04 6.71
C GLY A 221 21.43 -11.74 6.00
N LEU A 222 22.48 -11.15 5.40
CA LEU A 222 22.31 -10.00 4.52
C LEU A 222 21.61 -10.44 3.23
N VAL A 223 20.62 -9.66 2.81
CA VAL A 223 19.89 -9.84 1.56
C VAL A 223 19.99 -8.53 0.78
N HIS A 224 20.51 -8.58 -0.44
CA HIS A 224 20.49 -7.47 -1.39
C HIS A 224 19.05 -7.08 -1.74
N GLY A 225 18.18 -8.06 -1.98
CA GLY A 225 16.73 -7.85 -2.19
C GLY A 225 16.34 -7.57 -3.65
N ASP A 226 17.28 -7.10 -4.46
CA ASP A 226 17.14 -7.01 -5.93
C ASP A 226 18.38 -7.56 -6.69
N TYR A 227 18.85 -8.76 -6.31
CA TYR A 227 20.05 -9.39 -6.88
C TYR A 227 19.81 -10.01 -8.28
N ARG A 228 19.73 -9.15 -9.31
CA ARG A 228 19.40 -9.51 -10.71
C ARG A 228 20.37 -8.90 -11.73
N LEU A 229 20.30 -9.32 -12.99
CA LEU A 229 21.32 -9.01 -14.00
C LEU A 229 21.44 -7.52 -14.32
N ASP A 230 20.33 -6.79 -14.31
CA ASP A 230 20.34 -5.34 -14.57
C ASP A 230 21.14 -4.56 -13.50
N ASN A 231 21.32 -5.15 -12.30
CA ASN A 231 22.14 -4.61 -11.20
C ASN A 231 23.57 -5.16 -11.19
N MET A 232 23.98 -5.87 -12.24
CA MET A 232 25.30 -6.51 -12.35
C MET A 232 26.12 -5.93 -13.50
N LEU A 233 27.31 -5.42 -13.18
CA LEU A 233 28.29 -4.91 -14.14
C LEU A 233 29.43 -5.92 -14.26
N PHE A 234 29.45 -6.70 -15.34
CA PHE A 234 30.47 -7.71 -15.62
C PHE A 234 31.72 -7.06 -16.23
N GLY A 235 32.86 -7.27 -15.60
CA GLY A 235 34.13 -6.68 -16.03
C GLY A 235 34.58 -7.23 -17.39
N ALA A 236 34.93 -6.34 -18.31
CA ALA A 236 35.61 -6.68 -19.56
C ALA A 236 37.14 -6.61 -19.39
N ASP A 237 37.88 -6.91 -20.46
CA ASP A 237 39.35 -6.80 -20.46
C ASP A 237 39.79 -5.40 -20.01
N GLY A 238 40.57 -5.36 -18.92
CA GLY A 238 41.06 -4.12 -18.32
C GLY A 238 40.19 -3.55 -17.19
N ALA A 239 39.08 -4.20 -16.83
CA ALA A 239 38.31 -3.85 -15.63
C ALA A 239 39.03 -4.27 -14.35
N ASP A 240 38.91 -3.44 -13.31
CA ASP A 240 39.51 -3.69 -11.99
C ASP A 240 38.88 -4.90 -11.26
N ARG A 241 37.67 -5.27 -11.65
CA ARG A 241 36.86 -6.30 -10.99
C ARG A 241 36.15 -7.17 -12.02
N PRO A 242 36.00 -8.49 -11.76
CA PRO A 242 35.24 -9.37 -12.63
C PRO A 242 33.72 -9.09 -12.57
N LEU A 243 33.22 -8.60 -11.44
CA LEU A 243 31.83 -8.24 -11.24
C LEU A 243 31.72 -7.09 -10.24
N THR A 244 30.85 -6.12 -10.55
CA THR A 244 30.38 -5.10 -9.61
C THR A 244 28.85 -5.15 -9.54
N VAL A 245 28.32 -5.42 -8.36
CA VAL A 245 26.90 -5.39 -8.00
C VAL A 245 26.59 -4.01 -7.43
N VAL A 246 25.58 -3.38 -8.01
CA VAL A 246 25.14 -2.02 -7.68
C VAL A 246 23.71 -2.04 -7.13
N ASP A 247 23.27 -0.89 -6.62
CA ASP A 247 21.91 -0.65 -6.16
C ASP A 247 21.50 -1.41 -4.89
N TRP A 248 22.28 -1.18 -3.82
CA TRP A 248 22.06 -1.78 -2.50
C TRP A 248 20.95 -1.08 -1.68
N GLN A 249 20.03 -0.36 -2.33
CA GLN A 249 18.97 0.40 -1.67
C GLN A 249 17.88 -0.49 -1.02
N THR A 250 17.73 -1.73 -1.51
CA THR A 250 16.81 -2.74 -0.98
C THR A 250 17.46 -3.64 0.07
N VAL A 251 18.70 -3.37 0.47
CA VAL A 251 19.44 -4.23 1.40
C VAL A 251 18.70 -4.34 2.73
N THR A 252 18.58 -5.58 3.22
CA THR A 252 17.92 -5.88 4.47
C THR A 252 18.52 -7.13 5.13
N ARG A 253 18.04 -7.46 6.31
CA ARG A 253 18.28 -8.75 6.94
C ARG A 253 17.05 -9.62 6.70
N GLY A 254 17.27 -10.82 6.19
CA GLY A 254 16.20 -11.76 5.92
C GLY A 254 16.71 -13.18 5.73
N PRO A 255 15.87 -14.09 5.21
CA PRO A 255 16.28 -15.44 4.85
C PRO A 255 17.49 -15.41 3.92
N ALA A 256 18.62 -15.99 4.36
CA ALA A 256 19.92 -15.76 3.74
C ALA A 256 20.07 -16.30 2.30
N LEU A 257 19.15 -17.17 1.87
CA LEU A 257 19.15 -17.78 0.53
C LEU A 257 18.21 -17.05 -0.45
N THR A 258 17.61 -15.93 -0.04
CA THR A 258 16.68 -15.14 -0.87
C THR A 258 17.31 -14.70 -2.18
N ASP A 259 18.48 -14.07 -2.15
CA ASP A 259 19.14 -13.59 -3.37
C ASP A 259 19.61 -14.73 -4.28
N VAL A 260 20.02 -15.88 -3.71
CA VAL A 260 20.40 -17.06 -4.48
C VAL A 260 19.18 -17.60 -5.24
N ALA A 261 18.03 -17.69 -4.56
CA ALA A 261 16.79 -18.16 -5.18
C ALA A 261 16.26 -17.16 -6.21
N TYR A 262 16.28 -15.87 -5.89
CA TYR A 262 15.88 -14.81 -6.79
C TYR A 262 16.74 -14.84 -8.06
N PHE A 263 18.06 -14.81 -7.93
CA PHE A 263 18.97 -14.86 -9.08
C PHE A 263 18.78 -16.11 -9.94
N LEU A 264 18.74 -17.29 -9.33
CA LEU A 264 18.50 -18.53 -10.09
C LEU A 264 17.14 -18.50 -10.78
N GLY A 265 16.12 -17.90 -10.15
CA GLY A 265 14.77 -17.84 -10.67
C GLY A 265 14.57 -16.89 -11.84
N CYS A 266 15.48 -15.94 -12.12
CA CYS A 266 15.33 -15.00 -13.24
C CYS A 266 16.53 -14.93 -14.19
N ALA A 267 17.76 -15.07 -13.70
CA ALA A 267 18.96 -14.70 -14.44
C ALA A 267 19.32 -15.66 -15.59
N LEU A 268 18.77 -16.87 -15.64
CA LEU A 268 19.12 -17.89 -16.65
C LEU A 268 17.87 -18.34 -17.42
N PRO A 269 17.99 -18.64 -18.73
CA PRO A 269 16.97 -19.40 -19.44
C PRO A 269 16.68 -20.74 -18.73
N ASN A 270 15.41 -21.14 -18.68
CA ASN A 270 14.94 -22.30 -17.91
C ASN A 270 15.75 -23.59 -18.19
N ASP A 271 16.04 -23.90 -19.46
CA ASP A 271 16.78 -25.11 -19.83
C ASP A 271 18.24 -25.08 -19.35
N LEU A 272 18.87 -23.90 -19.41
CA LEU A 272 20.25 -23.73 -18.96
C LEU A 272 20.34 -23.82 -17.43
N ARG A 273 19.37 -23.22 -16.73
CA ARG A 273 19.24 -23.36 -15.27
C ARG A 273 19.10 -24.83 -14.87
N ARG A 274 18.23 -25.59 -15.53
CA ARG A 274 18.01 -27.02 -15.24
C ARG A 274 19.28 -27.85 -15.44
N ALA A 275 20.01 -27.59 -16.53
CA ALA A 275 21.23 -28.33 -16.85
C ALA A 275 22.37 -28.09 -15.84
N HIS A 276 22.45 -26.90 -15.24
CA HIS A 276 23.58 -26.50 -14.38
C HIS A 276 23.21 -26.22 -12.92
N TYR A 277 21.97 -26.51 -12.50
CA TYR A 277 21.43 -26.11 -11.19
C TYR A 277 22.33 -26.52 -10.02
N ASP A 278 22.76 -27.79 -10.01
CA ASP A 278 23.61 -28.34 -8.94
C ASP A 278 25.03 -27.77 -8.93
N GLU A 279 25.57 -27.45 -10.11
CA GLU A 279 26.89 -26.83 -10.25
C GLU A 279 26.86 -25.39 -9.72
N LEU A 280 25.80 -24.65 -10.02
CA LEU A 280 25.59 -23.28 -9.56
C LEU A 280 25.42 -23.20 -8.05
N LEU A 281 24.62 -24.09 -7.44
CA LEU A 281 24.49 -24.16 -5.99
C LEU A 281 25.81 -24.53 -5.31
N ARG A 282 26.58 -25.44 -5.91
CA ARG A 282 27.91 -25.82 -5.40
C ARG A 282 28.89 -24.65 -5.46
N ALA A 283 28.89 -23.88 -6.55
CA ALA A 283 29.76 -22.71 -6.71
C ALA A 283 29.48 -21.62 -5.67
N TYR A 284 28.20 -21.40 -5.32
CA TYR A 284 27.80 -20.54 -4.20
C TYR A 284 28.33 -21.09 -2.87
N HIS A 285 28.03 -22.35 -2.55
CA HIS A 285 28.39 -22.98 -1.28
C HIS A 285 29.90 -23.02 -1.04
N GLU A 286 30.69 -23.41 -2.05
CA GLU A 286 32.16 -23.42 -1.97
C GLU A 286 32.75 -22.01 -1.74
N SER A 287 32.00 -20.96 -2.09
CA SER A 287 32.42 -19.57 -1.92
C SER A 287 32.04 -18.98 -0.55
N LEU A 288 31.30 -19.71 0.29
CA LEU A 288 30.94 -19.28 1.66
C LEU A 288 32.15 -19.25 2.61
N GLY A 289 33.23 -19.97 2.30
CA GLY A 289 34.45 -20.03 3.13
C GLY A 289 34.92 -21.47 3.37
N GLU A 290 36.01 -21.62 4.13
CA GLU A 290 36.62 -22.94 4.39
C GLU A 290 35.78 -23.84 5.32
N ASP A 291 34.96 -23.26 6.19
CA ASP A 291 34.07 -23.97 7.12
C ASP A 291 32.67 -23.31 7.15
N PRO A 292 31.85 -23.53 6.10
CA PRO A 292 30.56 -22.87 5.98
C PRO A 292 29.55 -23.39 7.01
N SER A 293 28.79 -22.48 7.61
CA SER A 293 27.75 -22.82 8.58
C SER A 293 26.53 -23.54 7.99
N LEU A 294 26.41 -23.54 6.66
CA LEU A 294 25.35 -24.20 5.89
C LEU A 294 25.96 -25.30 5.04
N SER A 295 25.38 -26.50 5.07
CA SER A 295 25.72 -27.55 4.10
C SER A 295 25.13 -27.25 2.72
N LEU A 296 25.62 -27.93 1.68
CA LEU A 296 25.05 -27.82 0.33
C LEU A 296 23.56 -28.23 0.29
N ASP A 297 23.13 -29.16 1.14
CA ASP A 297 21.73 -29.56 1.25
C ASP A 297 20.90 -28.46 1.94
N ASP A 298 21.44 -27.77 2.93
CA ASP A 298 20.80 -26.59 3.55
C ASP A 298 20.64 -25.45 2.54
N VAL A 299 21.67 -25.21 1.71
CA VAL A 299 21.59 -24.24 0.61
C VAL A 299 20.47 -24.62 -0.36
N ARG A 300 20.40 -25.89 -0.78
CA ARG A 300 19.34 -26.37 -1.68
C ARG A 300 17.95 -26.22 -1.08
N ALA A 301 17.78 -26.56 0.19
CA ALA A 301 16.51 -26.43 0.91
C ALA A 301 16.10 -24.96 1.08
N GLY A 302 17.05 -24.09 1.44
CA GLY A 302 16.83 -22.66 1.56
C GLY A 302 16.45 -22.00 0.22
N VAL A 303 17.14 -22.37 -0.86
CA VAL A 303 16.81 -21.88 -2.21
C VAL A 303 15.42 -22.33 -2.66
N ARG A 304 15.07 -23.61 -2.43
CA ARG A 304 13.72 -24.12 -2.72
C ARG A 304 12.65 -23.32 -1.98
N ARG A 305 12.87 -23.03 -0.70
CA ARG A 305 11.95 -22.25 0.14
C ARG A 305 11.81 -20.80 -0.32
N ALA A 306 12.92 -20.16 -0.68
CA ALA A 306 12.94 -18.75 -1.07
C ALA A 306 12.53 -18.49 -2.54
N ALA A 307 12.28 -19.53 -3.34
CA ALA A 307 11.91 -19.40 -4.76
C ALA A 307 10.64 -18.55 -5.01
N PHE A 308 9.75 -18.43 -4.01
CA PHE A 308 8.55 -17.59 -4.11
C PHE A 308 8.82 -16.09 -4.08
N PHE A 309 9.97 -15.65 -3.56
CA PHE A 309 10.32 -14.23 -3.48
C PHE A 309 10.27 -13.56 -4.86
N GLY A 310 10.80 -14.23 -5.89
CA GLY A 310 10.76 -13.71 -7.26
C GLY A 310 9.36 -13.67 -7.88
N VAL A 311 8.48 -14.62 -7.53
CA VAL A 311 7.07 -14.60 -7.96
C VAL A 311 6.36 -13.39 -7.36
N MET A 312 6.57 -13.14 -6.05
CA MET A 312 6.04 -11.96 -5.37
C MET A 312 6.58 -10.67 -6.01
N MET A 313 7.89 -10.56 -6.25
CA MET A 313 8.49 -9.38 -6.88
C MET A 313 7.93 -9.12 -8.28
N ALA A 314 7.73 -10.15 -9.11
CA ALA A 314 7.12 -9.99 -10.42
C ALA A 314 5.69 -9.40 -10.35
N ILE A 315 4.88 -9.85 -9.38
CA ILE A 315 3.52 -9.33 -9.17
C ILE A 315 3.59 -7.89 -8.65
N VAL A 316 4.27 -7.66 -7.52
CA VAL A 316 4.29 -6.38 -6.81
C VAL A 316 4.91 -5.28 -7.67
N SER A 317 6.10 -5.51 -8.22
CA SER A 317 6.82 -4.47 -8.97
C SER A 317 6.06 -4.06 -10.23
N SER A 318 5.45 -4.99 -10.95
CA SER A 318 4.70 -4.66 -12.19
C SER A 318 3.48 -3.77 -11.95
N MET A 319 2.90 -3.82 -10.75
CA MET A 319 1.72 -3.06 -10.36
C MET A 319 2.06 -1.69 -9.78
N LEU A 320 3.31 -1.47 -9.35
CA LEU A 320 3.74 -0.23 -8.69
C LEU A 320 4.61 0.68 -9.56
N VAL A 321 5.21 0.16 -10.63
CA VAL A 321 6.07 0.98 -11.52
C VAL A 321 5.32 1.46 -12.76
N GLU A 322 5.84 2.55 -13.35
CA GLU A 322 5.33 3.10 -14.60
C GLU A 322 5.34 2.04 -15.72
N ARG A 323 4.24 2.01 -16.48
CA ARG A 323 4.04 1.04 -17.53
C ARG A 323 4.85 1.39 -18.78
N THR A 324 5.66 0.43 -19.23
CA THR A 324 6.36 0.48 -20.51
C THR A 324 6.29 -0.88 -21.20
N GLU A 325 6.36 -0.92 -22.53
CA GLU A 325 6.31 -2.19 -23.28
C GLU A 325 7.47 -3.12 -22.89
N ARG A 326 8.69 -2.57 -22.75
CA ARG A 326 9.86 -3.33 -22.27
C ARG A 326 9.69 -3.80 -20.82
N GLY A 327 9.12 -2.98 -19.94
CA GLY A 327 8.81 -3.38 -18.56
C GLY A 327 7.81 -4.53 -18.51
N ASP A 328 6.75 -4.46 -19.32
CA ASP A 328 5.74 -5.52 -19.43
C ASP A 328 6.32 -6.83 -20.01
N GLU A 329 7.34 -6.77 -20.87
CA GLU A 329 8.07 -7.95 -21.35
C GLU A 329 8.98 -8.53 -20.26
N MET A 330 9.73 -7.67 -19.57
CA MET A 330 10.61 -8.06 -18.48
C MET A 330 9.84 -8.75 -17.35
N PHE A 331 8.75 -8.15 -16.84
CA PHE A 331 7.98 -8.73 -15.72
C PHE A 331 7.34 -10.07 -16.09
N MET A 332 6.86 -10.23 -17.32
CA MET A 332 6.31 -11.52 -17.75
C MET A 332 7.39 -12.59 -17.94
N THR A 333 8.58 -12.19 -18.39
CA THR A 333 9.75 -13.10 -18.43
C THR A 333 10.18 -13.51 -17.02
N MET A 334 10.21 -12.57 -16.07
CA MET A 334 10.51 -12.86 -14.67
C MET A 334 9.45 -13.79 -14.05
N LEU A 335 8.16 -13.53 -14.28
CA LEU A 335 7.08 -14.38 -13.79
C LEU A 335 7.23 -15.82 -14.30
N ASP A 336 7.41 -16.00 -15.61
CA ASP A 336 7.62 -17.31 -16.22
C ASP A 336 8.79 -18.07 -15.57
N ARG A 337 9.97 -17.44 -15.49
CA ARG A 337 11.18 -18.09 -14.99
C ARG A 337 11.07 -18.42 -13.49
N HIS A 338 10.52 -17.49 -12.67
CA HIS A 338 10.34 -17.72 -11.24
C HIS A 338 9.29 -18.79 -10.96
N CYS A 339 8.13 -18.76 -11.63
CA CYS A 339 7.12 -19.80 -11.49
C CYS A 339 7.66 -21.16 -11.93
N THR A 340 8.43 -21.21 -13.02
CA THR A 340 9.09 -22.45 -13.48
C THR A 340 10.12 -22.94 -12.46
N HIS A 341 10.87 -22.05 -11.80
CA HIS A 341 11.81 -22.41 -10.73
C HIS A 341 11.10 -22.98 -9.50
N VAL A 342 9.96 -22.41 -9.10
CA VAL A 342 9.09 -22.95 -8.05
C VAL A 342 8.61 -24.36 -8.40
N LEU A 343 8.21 -24.61 -9.65
CA LEU A 343 7.74 -25.91 -10.10
C LEU A 343 8.88 -26.94 -10.13
N ASP A 344 10.03 -26.60 -10.73
CA ASP A 344 11.19 -27.48 -10.85
C ASP A 344 11.78 -27.90 -9.49
N THR A 345 11.70 -27.03 -8.48
CA THR A 345 12.18 -27.32 -7.12
C THR A 345 11.12 -27.97 -6.22
N GLY A 346 9.87 -28.10 -6.70
CA GLY A 346 8.76 -28.58 -5.89
C GLY A 346 8.41 -27.66 -4.71
N ALA A 347 8.72 -26.36 -4.79
CA ALA A 347 8.55 -25.42 -3.68
C ALA A 347 7.09 -25.28 -3.21
N LEU A 348 6.10 -25.56 -4.07
CA LEU A 348 4.68 -25.57 -3.70
C LEU A 348 4.33 -26.52 -2.56
N GLU A 349 5.10 -27.61 -2.38
CA GLU A 349 4.89 -28.56 -1.27
C GLU A 349 5.26 -27.97 0.10
N LEU A 350 6.02 -26.87 0.12
CA LEU A 350 6.43 -26.19 1.35
C LEU A 350 5.41 -25.15 1.83
N LEU A 351 4.47 -24.74 0.97
CA LEU A 351 3.46 -23.77 1.35
C LEU A 351 2.46 -24.41 2.33
N PRO A 352 2.15 -23.73 3.45
CA PRO A 352 1.13 -24.21 4.39
C PRO A 352 -0.24 -24.28 3.71
N ALA A 353 -1.22 -24.92 4.36
CA ALA A 353 -2.59 -24.90 3.86
C ALA A 353 -3.03 -23.45 3.58
N ALA A 354 -3.87 -23.27 2.56
CA ALA A 354 -4.46 -21.96 2.31
C ALA A 354 -5.35 -21.61 3.50
N ASP A 355 -4.99 -20.57 4.24
CA ASP A 355 -5.83 -20.00 5.28
C ASP A 355 -6.41 -18.71 4.71
N ALA A 356 -7.74 -18.67 4.56
CA ALA A 356 -8.42 -17.39 4.41
C ALA A 356 -8.21 -16.64 5.72
N PRO A 357 -7.60 -15.44 5.72
CA PRO A 357 -7.33 -14.73 6.96
C PRO A 357 -8.66 -14.46 7.65
N GLU A 358 -8.72 -14.74 8.97
CA GLU A 358 -9.93 -14.47 9.75
C GLU A 358 -10.30 -12.98 9.63
N PRO A 359 -11.58 -12.65 9.42
CA PRO A 359 -12.03 -11.26 9.39
C PRO A 359 -11.60 -10.52 10.65
N LEU A 360 -11.06 -9.31 10.50
CA LEU A 360 -10.64 -8.53 11.65
C LEU A 360 -11.87 -8.01 12.40
N ALA A 361 -11.77 -7.95 13.72
CA ALA A 361 -12.77 -7.33 14.59
C ALA A 361 -12.14 -6.13 15.33
N PRO A 362 -12.88 -5.03 15.52
CA PRO A 362 -12.44 -3.93 16.38
C PRO A 362 -12.45 -4.35 17.85
N GLU A 363 -11.58 -3.73 18.63
CA GLU A 363 -11.59 -3.84 20.08
C GLU A 363 -12.66 -2.90 20.69
N PRO A 364 -13.23 -3.21 21.87
CA PRO A 364 -14.20 -2.33 22.54
C PRO A 364 -13.70 -0.89 22.76
N ALA A 365 -12.38 -0.70 22.86
CA ALA A 365 -11.77 0.61 23.01
C ALA A 365 -11.83 1.46 21.73
N ASP A 366 -11.90 0.81 20.55
CA ASP A 366 -11.92 1.48 19.25
C ASP A 366 -13.22 2.26 19.00
N GLU A 367 -14.20 2.18 19.89
CA GLU A 367 -15.45 2.94 19.80
C GLU A 367 -15.37 4.33 20.45
N GLY A 368 -14.35 4.53 21.28
CA GLY A 368 -13.98 5.83 21.82
C GLY A 368 -13.05 6.62 20.89
N PRO A 369 -12.71 7.87 21.24
CA PRO A 369 -11.81 8.71 20.45
C PRO A 369 -10.36 8.23 20.54
N HIS A 370 -9.62 8.40 19.45
CA HIS A 370 -8.21 8.06 19.33
C HIS A 370 -7.30 9.29 19.46
N PRO A 371 -6.04 9.11 19.90
CA PRO A 371 -5.06 10.19 19.90
C PRO A 371 -4.76 10.67 18.46
N PRO A 372 -4.87 11.97 18.15
CA PRO A 372 -4.55 12.48 16.82
C PRO A 372 -3.04 12.52 16.59
N THR A 373 -2.63 12.26 15.34
CA THR A 373 -1.27 12.48 14.86
C THR A 373 -1.11 13.91 14.31
N GLY A 374 0.08 14.30 13.82
CA GLY A 374 0.39 15.68 13.43
C GLY A 374 -0.09 16.10 12.03
N GLU A 375 -0.63 15.17 11.26
CA GLU A 375 -1.06 15.36 9.88
C GLU A 375 -2.32 16.24 9.81
N GLU A 376 -2.29 17.26 8.94
CA GLU A 376 -3.34 18.28 8.86
C GLU A 376 -4.76 17.72 8.68
N LEU A 377 -4.90 16.64 7.91
CA LEU A 377 -6.17 15.99 7.58
C LEU A 377 -6.47 14.76 8.47
N TRP A 378 -5.83 14.63 9.63
CA TRP A 378 -6.24 13.63 10.60
C TRP A 378 -7.69 13.87 11.03
N ASN A 379 -8.52 12.85 10.89
CA ASN A 379 -9.95 12.91 11.15
C ASN A 379 -10.40 11.74 12.03
N GLU A 380 -11.19 12.04 13.05
CA GLU A 380 -11.98 11.07 13.82
C GLU A 380 -13.44 11.20 13.36
N SER A 381 -14.14 10.10 13.07
CA SER A 381 -15.48 10.19 12.46
C SER A 381 -16.39 9.06 12.92
N TRP A 382 -17.52 9.43 13.52
CA TRP A 382 -18.64 8.51 13.82
C TRP A 382 -19.80 8.76 12.86
N TYR A 383 -20.38 7.68 12.36
CA TYR A 383 -21.49 7.71 11.40
C TYR A 383 -22.60 6.72 11.80
N PHE A 384 -23.83 7.11 11.50
CA PHE A 384 -25.04 6.35 11.81
C PHE A 384 -26.10 6.59 10.74
N ASP A 385 -26.76 5.54 10.27
CA ASP A 385 -27.88 5.66 9.35
C ASP A 385 -29.05 4.73 9.68
N PHE A 386 -30.22 5.04 9.12
CA PHE A 386 -31.39 4.18 9.20
C PHE A 386 -32.29 4.36 7.99
N VAL A 387 -33.12 3.35 7.70
CA VAL A 387 -34.17 3.38 6.68
C VAL A 387 -35.43 2.70 7.21
N ASP A 388 -36.55 3.42 7.17
CA ASP A 388 -37.90 2.88 7.34
C ASP A 388 -38.67 3.02 6.02
N PRO A 389 -38.69 1.97 5.16
CA PRO A 389 -39.40 2.02 3.90
C PRO A 389 -40.93 2.09 4.08
N THR A 390 -41.46 1.65 5.24
CA THR A 390 -42.91 1.68 5.51
C THR A 390 -43.43 3.08 5.76
N GLN A 391 -42.58 3.93 6.36
CA GLN A 391 -42.85 5.35 6.57
C GLN A 391 -42.26 6.23 5.46
N GLY A 392 -41.50 5.64 4.53
CA GLY A 392 -40.80 6.36 3.45
C GLY A 392 -39.76 7.34 3.99
N LEU A 393 -39.05 6.96 5.06
CA LEU A 393 -38.11 7.82 5.77
C LEU A 393 -36.73 7.17 5.85
N GLY A 394 -35.70 7.87 5.41
CA GLY A 394 -34.31 7.57 5.73
C GLY A 394 -33.67 8.74 6.46
N GLY A 395 -32.67 8.44 7.29
CA GLY A 395 -31.82 9.49 7.86
C GLY A 395 -30.41 9.01 8.16
N TRP A 396 -29.50 9.96 8.25
CA TRP A 396 -28.13 9.71 8.70
C TRP A 396 -27.56 10.85 9.52
N VAL A 397 -26.62 10.51 10.40
CA VAL A 397 -25.91 11.40 11.32
C VAL A 397 -24.42 11.13 11.18
N ARG A 398 -23.62 12.19 11.08
CA ARG A 398 -22.16 12.10 11.16
C ARG A 398 -21.60 13.19 12.05
N LEU A 399 -20.64 12.80 12.90
CA LEU A 399 -19.75 13.71 13.60
C LEU A 399 -18.32 13.41 13.16
N GLY A 400 -17.68 14.37 12.48
CA GLY A 400 -16.25 14.33 12.17
C GLY A 400 -15.49 15.35 13.02
N LEU A 401 -14.40 14.97 13.66
CA LEU A 401 -13.48 15.89 14.34
C LEU A 401 -12.21 16.02 13.51
N VAL A 402 -11.73 17.26 13.31
CA VAL A 402 -10.46 17.55 12.61
C VAL A 402 -9.57 18.35 13.58
N PRO A 403 -8.91 17.69 14.54
CA PRO A 403 -8.22 18.35 15.65
C PRO A 403 -7.14 19.34 15.19
N ASN A 404 -6.40 19.00 14.14
CA ASN A 404 -5.32 19.85 13.62
C ASN A 404 -5.82 21.12 12.92
N GLN A 405 -7.11 21.16 12.57
CA GLN A 405 -7.79 22.36 12.07
C GLN A 405 -8.71 23.02 13.11
N GLN A 406 -8.80 22.45 14.32
CA GLN A 406 -9.67 22.93 15.41
C GLN A 406 -11.17 23.01 15.03
N THR A 407 -11.62 22.13 14.13
CA THR A 407 -13.00 22.09 13.63
C THR A 407 -13.68 20.75 13.90
N ALA A 408 -15.01 20.79 13.93
CA ALA A 408 -15.90 19.65 13.93
C ALA A 408 -16.93 19.80 12.80
N TRP A 409 -17.27 18.68 12.18
CA TRP A 409 -18.18 18.55 11.06
C TRP A 409 -19.42 17.80 11.53
N ILE A 410 -20.56 18.49 11.57
CA ILE A 410 -21.83 17.97 12.06
C ILE A 410 -22.79 17.87 10.89
N GLN A 411 -23.20 16.65 10.57
CA GLN A 411 -24.14 16.39 9.50
C GLN A 411 -25.31 15.57 10.05
N VAL A 412 -26.53 16.08 9.90
CA VAL A 412 -27.76 15.37 10.25
C VAL A 412 -28.74 15.58 9.12
N LEU A 413 -29.06 14.51 8.39
CA LEU A 413 -29.94 14.60 7.23
C LEU A 413 -31.10 13.60 7.32
N LEU A 414 -32.29 14.03 6.89
CA LEU A 414 -33.47 13.20 6.71
C LEU A 414 -34.00 13.37 5.28
N CYS A 415 -34.42 12.28 4.64
CA CYS A 415 -34.99 12.33 3.29
C CYS A 415 -35.94 11.17 3.01
N GLY A 416 -36.72 11.29 1.93
CA GLY A 416 -37.61 10.23 1.49
C GLY A 416 -38.54 10.67 0.36
N PRO A 417 -39.29 9.73 -0.24
CA PRO A 417 -40.22 10.03 -1.31
C PRO A 417 -41.27 11.06 -0.89
N GLY A 418 -41.37 12.15 -1.65
CA GLY A 418 -42.42 13.17 -1.46
C GLY A 418 -42.25 14.03 -0.20
N MET A 419 -41.05 14.09 0.37
CA MET A 419 -40.69 15.05 1.42
C MET A 419 -39.43 15.83 1.03
N PRO A 420 -39.27 17.08 1.51
CA PRO A 420 -38.01 17.80 1.33
C PRO A 420 -36.88 17.11 2.08
N THR A 421 -35.65 17.29 1.61
CA THR A 421 -34.45 16.88 2.33
C THR A 421 -34.20 17.86 3.46
N ILE A 422 -34.18 17.36 4.70
CA ILE A 422 -33.98 18.17 5.90
C ILE A 422 -32.54 18.00 6.33
N ALA A 423 -31.75 19.07 6.33
CA ALA A 423 -30.30 19.02 6.57
C ALA A 423 -29.86 20.00 7.67
N ILE A 424 -29.04 19.48 8.59
CA ILE A 424 -28.04 20.25 9.33
C ILE A 424 -26.70 19.87 8.71
N ASN A 425 -25.98 20.84 8.16
CA ASN A 425 -24.63 20.65 7.62
C ASN A 425 -23.73 21.78 8.14
N ASP A 426 -23.09 21.56 9.28
CA ASP A 426 -22.17 22.52 9.91
C ASP A 426 -20.75 21.96 9.85
N MET A 427 -19.96 22.47 8.91
CA MET A 427 -18.57 22.09 8.67
C MET A 427 -17.58 22.98 9.42
N SER A 428 -18.08 23.92 10.24
CA SER A 428 -17.32 25.00 10.86
C SER A 428 -17.47 25.05 12.37
N ALA A 429 -18.13 24.06 12.97
CA ALA A 429 -18.30 23.99 14.41
C ALA A 429 -16.92 23.92 15.09
N ALA A 430 -16.80 24.57 16.24
CA ALA A 430 -15.57 24.49 17.03
C ALA A 430 -15.37 23.06 17.55
N LEU A 431 -14.11 22.62 17.63
CA LEU A 431 -13.77 21.34 18.23
C LEU A 431 -14.33 21.25 19.67
N PRO A 432 -15.11 20.20 20.01
CA PRO A 432 -15.71 20.08 21.34
C PRO A 432 -14.66 19.67 22.39
N ALA A 433 -14.90 20.05 23.66
CA ALA A 433 -14.07 19.59 24.78
C ALA A 433 -14.31 18.11 25.12
N ASP A 434 -15.53 17.63 24.91
CA ASP A 434 -15.92 16.22 24.98
C ASP A 434 -16.22 15.73 23.56
N PRO A 435 -15.43 14.80 23.00
CA PRO A 435 -15.62 14.28 21.63
C PRO A 435 -17.02 13.73 21.35
N HIS A 436 -17.74 13.30 22.39
CA HIS A 436 -19.07 12.70 22.28
C HIS A 436 -20.21 13.71 22.35
N THR A 437 -19.92 14.96 22.73
CA THR A 437 -20.95 15.97 22.97
C THR A 437 -20.62 17.27 22.25
N VAL A 438 -21.40 17.60 21.21
CA VAL A 438 -21.26 18.86 20.48
C VAL A 438 -22.48 19.74 20.72
N ARG A 439 -22.25 21.00 21.12
CA ARG A 439 -23.29 22.00 21.34
C ARG A 439 -22.90 23.30 20.67
N THR A 440 -23.65 23.71 19.66
CA THR A 440 -23.55 25.00 18.99
C THR A 440 -24.86 25.79 19.21
N ASP A 441 -24.94 27.01 18.69
CA ASP A 441 -26.20 27.77 18.69
C ASP A 441 -27.30 27.08 17.84
N GLY A 442 -26.89 26.27 16.86
CA GLY A 442 -27.78 25.61 15.89
C GLY A 442 -28.14 24.17 16.22
N VAL A 443 -27.25 23.43 16.91
CA VAL A 443 -27.42 21.98 17.12
C VAL A 443 -26.80 21.51 18.44
N SER A 444 -27.47 20.57 19.09
CA SER A 444 -26.95 19.73 20.16
C SER A 444 -26.94 18.28 19.66
N LEU A 445 -25.75 17.69 19.58
CA LEU A 445 -25.52 16.29 19.22
C LEU A 445 -24.82 15.58 20.38
N GLU A 446 -25.35 14.42 20.77
CA GLU A 446 -24.77 13.55 21.80
C GLU A 446 -24.67 12.12 21.27
N LEU A 447 -23.48 11.55 21.40
CA LEU A 447 -23.12 10.20 20.97
C LEU A 447 -22.76 9.38 22.22
N ALA A 448 -23.52 8.33 22.53
CA ALA A 448 -23.30 7.53 23.74
C ALA A 448 -23.17 6.03 23.41
N PRO A 449 -21.95 5.45 23.45
CA PRO A 449 -21.78 4.00 23.41
C PRO A 449 -22.28 3.41 24.72
N THR A 450 -23.51 2.88 24.74
CA THR A 450 -24.15 2.36 25.96
C THR A 450 -23.59 1.01 26.37
N THR A 451 -23.26 0.16 25.40
CA THR A 451 -22.48 -1.06 25.61
C THR A 451 -21.57 -1.24 24.43
N PRO A 452 -20.24 -1.24 24.63
CA PRO A 452 -19.33 -1.19 23.51
C PRO A 452 -19.55 -2.29 22.47
N LEU A 453 -19.51 -1.91 21.19
CA LEU A 453 -19.71 -2.69 19.98
C LEU A 453 -21.11 -3.33 19.86
N GLN A 454 -22.00 -3.11 20.82
CA GLN A 454 -23.32 -3.74 20.89
C GLN A 454 -24.47 -2.74 20.80
N THR A 455 -24.43 -1.66 21.59
CA THR A 455 -25.51 -0.67 21.63
C THR A 455 -24.96 0.74 21.67
N TYR A 456 -25.59 1.63 20.90
CA TYR A 456 -25.19 3.03 20.76
C TYR A 456 -26.42 3.93 20.71
N ARG A 457 -26.40 5.03 21.46
CA ARG A 457 -27.48 6.03 21.44
C ARG A 457 -27.02 7.31 20.78
N VAL A 458 -27.84 7.83 19.86
CA VAL A 458 -27.62 9.09 19.15
C VAL A 458 -28.78 10.02 19.45
N THR A 459 -28.48 11.18 20.04
CA THR A 459 -29.47 12.21 20.35
C THR A 459 -29.14 13.51 19.62
N VAL A 460 -30.10 14.04 18.87
CA VAL A 460 -29.99 15.32 18.17
C VAL A 460 -31.13 16.23 18.56
N ARG A 461 -30.84 17.51 18.78
CA ARG A 461 -31.83 18.60 18.76
C ARG A 461 -31.22 19.80 18.06
N GLY A 462 -31.90 20.36 17.07
CA GLY A 462 -31.36 21.52 16.36
C GLY A 462 -32.33 22.17 15.38
N ARG A 463 -31.83 23.19 14.70
CA ARG A 463 -32.48 23.89 13.60
C ARG A 463 -31.87 23.43 12.28
N ALA A 464 -32.68 22.83 11.42
CA ALA A 464 -32.31 22.34 10.11
C ALA A 464 -32.89 23.22 9.00
N ARG A 465 -32.46 22.96 7.76
CA ARG A 465 -33.01 23.53 6.54
C ARG A 465 -33.70 22.44 5.74
N ALA A 466 -34.96 22.66 5.35
CA ALA A 466 -35.71 21.80 4.45
C ALA A 466 -35.55 22.29 3.01
N HIS A 467 -35.06 21.42 2.13
CA HIS A 467 -34.81 21.69 0.71
C HIS A 467 -35.76 20.86 -0.15
N ASP A 468 -36.59 21.53 -0.95
CA ASP A 468 -37.49 20.85 -1.89
C ASP A 468 -36.71 20.24 -3.07
N ASP A 469 -35.58 20.85 -3.44
CA ASP A 469 -34.60 20.31 -4.40
C ASP A 469 -33.32 19.88 -3.65
N PRO A 470 -33.07 18.57 -3.47
CA PRO A 470 -31.87 18.08 -2.79
C PRO A 470 -30.57 18.42 -3.53
N ALA A 471 -30.60 18.69 -4.84
CA ALA A 471 -29.39 19.04 -5.60
C ALA A 471 -28.81 20.39 -5.18
N GLU A 472 -29.58 21.26 -4.52
CA GLU A 472 -29.08 22.52 -3.96
C GLU A 472 -27.95 22.32 -2.94
N LEU A 473 -27.98 21.20 -2.20
CA LEU A 473 -26.98 20.85 -1.20
C LEU A 473 -25.61 20.46 -1.80
N LEU A 474 -25.58 20.12 -3.10
CA LEU A 474 -24.35 19.85 -3.86
C LEU A 474 -23.74 21.12 -4.48
N ARG A 475 -24.38 22.27 -4.33
CA ARG A 475 -23.91 23.55 -4.86
C ARG A 475 -23.24 24.37 -3.74
N PRO A 476 -22.22 25.19 -4.07
CA PRO A 476 -21.62 26.11 -3.10
C PRO A 476 -22.69 26.99 -2.45
N GLY A 477 -22.74 26.98 -1.11
CA GLY A 477 -23.74 27.74 -0.33
C GLY A 477 -25.01 26.97 0.04
N GLY A 478 -25.23 25.76 -0.48
CA GLY A 478 -26.21 24.79 0.04
C GLY A 478 -27.70 25.11 -0.12
N GLY A 479 -28.07 26.18 -0.85
CA GLY A 479 -29.46 26.63 -1.00
C GLY A 479 -30.02 27.34 0.25
N ASP A 480 -31.04 28.19 0.07
CA ASP A 480 -31.56 29.01 1.18
C ASP A 480 -32.42 28.19 2.17
N GLY A 481 -33.11 27.15 1.69
CA GLY A 481 -33.94 26.22 2.47
C GLY A 481 -34.99 26.85 3.39
N ARG A 482 -35.97 26.07 3.85
CA ARG A 482 -36.91 26.53 4.89
C ARG A 482 -36.44 26.06 6.26
N GLU A 483 -36.36 26.96 7.24
CA GLU A 483 -36.00 26.59 8.60
C GLU A 483 -37.05 25.64 9.21
N VAL A 484 -36.58 24.54 9.80
CA VAL A 484 -37.40 23.56 10.51
C VAL A 484 -36.69 23.07 11.76
N ASP A 485 -37.43 22.78 12.83
CA ASP A 485 -36.89 22.09 13.98
C ASP A 485 -36.72 20.60 13.67
N ILE A 486 -35.62 20.01 14.17
CA ILE A 486 -35.33 18.59 14.07
C ILE A 486 -34.94 18.04 15.45
N ALA A 487 -35.43 16.83 15.75
CA ALA A 487 -34.99 16.07 16.92
C ALA A 487 -34.96 14.57 16.62
N LEU A 488 -33.86 13.92 17.02
CA LEU A 488 -33.67 12.48 16.94
C LEU A 488 -33.31 11.96 18.34
N ASP A 489 -33.85 10.81 18.70
CA ASP A 489 -33.44 10.03 19.87
C ASP A 489 -33.51 8.56 19.46
N LEU A 490 -32.35 8.02 19.07
CA LEU A 490 -32.22 6.74 18.39
C LEU A 490 -31.26 5.84 19.16
N GLU A 491 -31.63 4.57 19.29
CA GLU A 491 -30.80 3.49 19.79
C GLU A 491 -30.49 2.52 18.63
N PHE A 492 -29.20 2.25 18.44
CA PHE A 492 -28.64 1.36 17.46
C PHE A 492 -28.20 0.09 18.18
N THR A 493 -28.80 -1.05 17.84
CA THR A 493 -28.40 -2.36 18.36
C THR A 493 -27.71 -3.14 17.26
N SER A 494 -26.45 -3.52 17.47
CA SER A 494 -25.66 -4.33 16.52
C SER A 494 -26.35 -5.67 16.24
N VAL A 495 -26.47 -6.03 14.96
CA VAL A 495 -27.04 -7.33 14.52
C VAL A 495 -26.04 -8.19 13.75
N THR A 496 -24.85 -7.65 13.48
CA THR A 496 -23.74 -8.36 12.82
C THR A 496 -22.51 -8.38 13.73
N THR A 497 -21.58 -9.28 13.43
CA THR A 497 -20.21 -9.21 13.96
C THR A 497 -19.56 -7.91 13.45
N PRO A 498 -18.97 -7.08 14.32
CA PRO A 498 -18.26 -5.88 13.90
C PRO A 498 -17.11 -6.19 12.95
N TYR A 499 -17.04 -5.47 11.84
CA TYR A 499 -16.06 -5.71 10.79
C TYR A 499 -15.01 -4.61 10.75
N LEU A 500 -13.74 -4.93 11.04
CA LEU A 500 -12.63 -3.99 10.97
C LEU A 500 -11.93 -4.09 9.61
N TYR A 501 -11.66 -2.95 8.98
CA TYR A 501 -10.94 -2.88 7.72
C TYR A 501 -9.47 -3.26 7.90
N ARG A 502 -8.91 -3.91 6.87
CA ARG A 502 -7.48 -4.27 6.84
C ARG A 502 -6.57 -3.13 6.39
N VAL A 503 -7.07 -2.19 5.59
CA VAL A 503 -6.25 -1.18 4.90
C VAL A 503 -6.27 0.20 5.56
N THR A 504 -7.34 0.53 6.27
CA THR A 504 -7.52 1.83 6.93
C THR A 504 -8.18 1.61 8.29
N PRO A 505 -7.84 2.41 9.32
CA PRO A 505 -8.51 2.30 10.62
C PRO A 505 -9.97 2.73 10.53
N ARG A 506 -10.86 1.75 10.38
CA ARG A 506 -12.32 1.91 10.22
C ARG A 506 -13.00 0.59 10.53
N TYR A 507 -14.14 0.62 11.21
CA TYR A 507 -15.01 -0.53 11.31
C TYR A 507 -16.45 -0.22 10.88
N GLU A 508 -17.19 -1.28 10.56
CA GLU A 508 -18.55 -1.25 10.02
C GLU A 508 -19.44 -2.24 10.79
N ILE A 509 -20.66 -1.83 11.15
CA ILE A 509 -21.62 -2.65 11.90
C ILE A 509 -23.05 -2.39 11.41
N ALA A 510 -23.74 -3.45 11.00
CA ALA A 510 -25.17 -3.36 10.73
C ALA A 510 -25.97 -3.37 12.06
N CYS A 511 -27.05 -2.60 12.09
CA CYS A 511 -27.84 -2.36 13.27
C CYS A 511 -29.35 -2.51 13.01
N ALA A 512 -30.07 -2.88 14.07
CA ALA A 512 -31.49 -2.62 14.21
C ALA A 512 -31.67 -1.30 14.99
N VAL A 513 -32.43 -0.36 14.40
CA VAL A 513 -32.58 1.00 14.92
C VAL A 513 -33.99 1.21 15.48
N SER A 514 -34.07 1.73 16.71
CA SER A 514 -35.35 2.04 17.38
C SER A 514 -35.29 3.42 18.02
N GLY A 515 -36.42 4.10 18.11
CA GLY A 515 -36.46 5.43 18.72
C GLY A 515 -37.43 6.36 18.03
N SER A 516 -37.21 7.67 18.15
CA SER A 516 -38.09 8.66 17.53
C SER A 516 -37.34 9.71 16.73
N VAL A 517 -37.95 10.11 15.62
CA VAL A 517 -37.49 11.19 14.75
C VAL A 517 -38.62 12.18 14.62
N SER A 518 -38.36 13.47 14.78
CA SER A 518 -39.33 14.52 14.50
C SER A 518 -38.69 15.63 13.70
N ALA A 519 -39.32 16.01 12.61
CA ALA A 519 -38.90 17.11 11.76
C ALA A 519 -40.09 17.65 10.96
N ASP A 520 -40.07 18.94 10.64
CA ASP A 520 -41.11 19.60 9.84
C ASP A 520 -42.56 19.34 10.33
N GLY A 521 -42.75 19.37 11.64
CA GLY A 521 -44.05 19.13 12.28
C GLY A 521 -44.55 17.67 12.25
N ARG A 522 -43.74 16.73 11.71
CA ARG A 522 -44.03 15.30 11.70
C ARG A 522 -43.22 14.58 12.78
N ARG A 523 -43.77 13.48 13.29
CA ARG A 523 -43.09 12.59 14.23
C ARG A 523 -43.22 11.16 13.75
N HIS A 524 -42.09 10.48 13.67
CA HIS A 524 -41.94 9.08 13.28
C HIS A 524 -41.44 8.28 14.48
N GLN A 525 -42.05 7.11 14.68
CA GLN A 525 -41.60 6.12 15.66
C GLN A 525 -40.95 4.99 14.89
N LEU A 526 -39.69 4.69 15.18
CA LEU A 526 -38.94 3.59 14.58
C LEU A 526 -38.96 2.39 15.53
N THR A 527 -39.03 1.18 14.97
CA THR A 527 -39.05 -0.08 15.73
C THR A 527 -38.27 -1.14 14.98
N GLY A 528 -37.00 -1.31 15.34
CA GLY A 528 -36.10 -2.30 14.75
C GLY A 528 -35.93 -2.16 13.24
N VAL A 529 -35.86 -0.92 12.73
CA VAL A 529 -35.67 -0.66 11.30
C VAL A 529 -34.21 -0.88 10.91
N ALA A 530 -33.94 -1.12 9.63
CA ALA A 530 -32.60 -1.38 9.15
C ALA A 530 -31.72 -0.12 9.26
N GLY A 531 -30.45 -0.29 9.61
CA GLY A 531 -29.46 0.78 9.64
C GLY A 531 -28.04 0.28 9.80
N GLN A 532 -27.09 1.20 9.69
CA GLN A 532 -25.66 0.94 9.81
C GLN A 532 -25.04 1.95 10.77
N ARG A 533 -23.93 1.57 11.42
CA ARG A 533 -23.02 2.52 12.05
C ARG A 533 -21.57 2.20 11.69
N ASP A 534 -20.76 3.25 11.62
CA ASP A 534 -19.33 3.14 11.38
C ASP A 534 -18.54 4.12 12.27
N HIS A 535 -17.28 3.77 12.49
CA HIS A 535 -16.31 4.63 13.14
C HIS A 535 -14.97 4.52 12.41
N SER A 536 -14.30 5.65 12.20
CA SER A 536 -13.04 5.68 11.47
C SER A 536 -12.10 6.77 11.96
N TRP A 537 -10.80 6.44 12.04
CA TRP A 537 -9.75 7.35 12.48
C TRP A 537 -8.56 7.37 11.52
N GLY A 538 -7.78 8.45 11.58
CA GLY A 538 -6.56 8.65 10.79
C GLY A 538 -6.71 9.69 9.69
N VAL A 539 -5.72 9.77 8.80
CA VAL A 539 -5.71 10.74 7.70
C VAL A 539 -6.83 10.43 6.71
N ARG A 540 -7.62 11.45 6.34
CA ARG A 540 -8.69 11.36 5.34
C ARG A 540 -8.65 12.56 4.40
N ASP A 541 -8.08 12.38 3.22
CA ASP A 541 -8.19 13.34 2.12
C ASP A 541 -9.40 12.98 1.25
N TRP A 542 -10.55 13.55 1.60
CA TRP A 542 -11.82 13.36 0.90
C TRP A 542 -11.79 13.83 -0.56
N TRP A 543 -10.77 14.59 -0.97
CA TRP A 543 -10.63 15.23 -2.27
C TRP A 543 -9.63 14.54 -3.21
N SER A 544 -9.16 13.34 -2.84
CA SER A 544 -8.02 12.68 -3.50
C SER A 544 -8.39 11.46 -4.36
N MET A 545 -9.57 10.87 -4.15
CA MET A 545 -9.99 9.63 -4.79
C MET A 545 -11.51 9.47 -4.81
N ASP A 546 -12.04 8.80 -5.82
CA ASP A 546 -13.47 8.53 -5.94
C ASP A 546 -13.81 7.17 -5.31
N TRP A 547 -15.05 7.01 -4.85
CA TRP A 547 -15.54 5.71 -4.39
C TRP A 547 -17.06 5.60 -4.41
N VAL A 548 -17.54 4.36 -4.33
CA VAL A 548 -18.94 4.05 -4.00
C VAL A 548 -18.99 3.20 -2.75
N TRP A 549 -19.56 3.75 -1.67
CA TRP A 549 -19.80 3.04 -0.42
C TRP A 549 -21.25 2.57 -0.36
N SER A 550 -21.49 1.42 0.25
CA SER A 550 -22.82 0.83 0.43
C SER A 550 -22.96 0.09 1.75
N ALA A 551 -24.14 0.19 2.35
CA ALA A 551 -24.63 -0.66 3.43
C ALA A 551 -26.07 -1.07 3.10
N LEU A 552 -26.25 -2.35 2.75
CA LEU A 552 -27.52 -2.92 2.31
C LEU A 552 -28.00 -3.99 3.28
N HIS A 553 -29.31 -4.09 3.42
CA HIS A 553 -29.99 -4.97 4.36
C HIS A 553 -31.13 -5.66 3.62
N LEU A 554 -30.99 -6.96 3.40
CA LEU A 554 -31.97 -7.78 2.70
C LEU A 554 -33.02 -8.32 3.67
N ASP A 555 -34.23 -8.51 3.16
CA ASP A 555 -35.39 -8.95 3.94
C ASP A 555 -35.23 -10.36 4.53
N ASP A 556 -34.26 -11.14 4.04
CA ASP A 556 -33.95 -12.49 4.51
C ASP A 556 -32.93 -12.54 5.66
N GLY A 557 -32.53 -11.37 6.19
CA GLY A 557 -31.55 -11.20 7.26
C GLY A 557 -30.11 -11.09 6.78
N THR A 558 -29.86 -11.01 5.47
CA THR A 558 -28.53 -10.78 4.93
C THR A 558 -28.16 -9.31 4.99
N HIS A 559 -27.00 -8.99 5.57
CA HIS A 559 -26.40 -7.66 5.59
C HIS A 559 -25.18 -7.64 4.68
N LEU A 560 -25.11 -6.63 3.83
CA LEU A 560 -24.04 -6.41 2.86
C LEU A 560 -23.42 -5.06 3.14
N HIS A 561 -22.09 -5.01 3.19
CA HIS A 561 -21.36 -3.75 3.20
C HIS A 561 -20.28 -3.83 2.13
N GLY A 562 -20.07 -2.76 1.38
CA GLY A 562 -19.03 -2.72 0.37
C GLY A 562 -18.60 -1.31 -0.02
N VAL A 563 -17.30 -1.17 -0.30
CA VAL A 563 -16.68 0.01 -0.90
C VAL A 563 -15.98 -0.39 -2.20
N ASP A 564 -16.37 0.24 -3.29
CA ASP A 564 -15.65 0.26 -4.57
C ASP A 564 -14.72 1.48 -4.56
N LEU A 565 -13.44 1.29 -4.23
CA LEU A 565 -12.42 2.34 -4.19
C LEU A 565 -11.79 2.52 -5.59
N ARG A 566 -11.79 3.75 -6.08
CA ARG A 566 -11.33 4.11 -7.43
C ARG A 566 -10.13 5.04 -7.36
N ILE A 567 -8.94 4.43 -7.34
CA ILE A 567 -7.67 5.15 -7.28
C ILE A 567 -7.08 5.26 -8.69
N PRO A 568 -6.77 6.46 -9.19
CA PRO A 568 -6.17 6.64 -10.52
C PRO A 568 -4.89 5.80 -10.70
N GLY A 569 -4.86 4.98 -11.74
CA GLY A 569 -3.70 4.12 -12.06
C GLY A 569 -3.68 2.76 -11.32
N MET A 570 -4.66 2.50 -10.45
CA MET A 570 -4.81 1.23 -9.73
C MET A 570 -6.06 0.48 -10.24
N GLY A 571 -6.04 -0.85 -10.18
CA GLY A 571 -7.22 -1.67 -10.51
C GLY A 571 -8.33 -1.53 -9.46
N PRO A 572 -9.53 -2.10 -9.71
CA PRO A 572 -10.67 -2.01 -8.79
C PRO A 572 -10.31 -2.62 -7.43
N LEU A 573 -10.52 -1.86 -6.36
CA LEU A 573 -10.24 -2.28 -4.99
C LEU A 573 -11.56 -2.35 -4.21
N GLY A 574 -11.95 -3.56 -3.81
CA GLY A 574 -13.15 -3.81 -3.01
C GLY A 574 -12.81 -4.08 -1.55
N ILE A 575 -13.53 -3.44 -0.63
CA ILE A 575 -13.50 -3.76 0.81
C ILE A 575 -14.93 -3.95 1.30
N GLY A 576 -15.22 -5.03 2.01
CA GLY A 576 -16.57 -5.22 2.54
C GLY A 576 -16.83 -6.60 3.11
N TYR A 577 -18.09 -6.85 3.44
CA TYR A 577 -18.55 -8.15 3.96
C TYR A 577 -19.94 -8.53 3.46
N VAL A 578 -20.22 -9.82 3.56
CA VAL A 578 -21.57 -10.38 3.63
C VAL A 578 -21.73 -11.12 4.95
N GLN A 579 -22.81 -10.82 5.66
CA GLN A 579 -23.15 -11.45 6.93
C GLN A 579 -24.61 -11.85 6.95
N ARG A 580 -24.91 -13.01 7.53
CA ARG A 580 -26.27 -13.45 7.82
C ARG A 580 -26.29 -14.12 9.18
N GLU A 581 -27.36 -13.92 9.94
CA GLU A 581 -27.51 -14.55 11.24
C GLU A 581 -27.31 -16.07 11.17
N GLY A 582 -26.41 -16.60 11.99
CA GLY A 582 -26.08 -18.03 12.05
C GLY A 582 -25.09 -18.52 10.99
N GLU A 583 -24.60 -17.64 10.12
CA GLU A 583 -23.53 -17.91 9.14
C GLU A 583 -22.27 -17.12 9.49
N ASP A 584 -21.10 -17.61 9.05
CA ASP A 584 -19.83 -16.90 9.24
C ASP A 584 -19.77 -15.64 8.36
N LEU A 585 -19.04 -14.62 8.84
CA LEU A 585 -18.75 -13.42 8.05
C LEU A 585 -17.89 -13.77 6.84
N VAL A 586 -18.35 -13.40 5.64
CA VAL A 586 -17.60 -13.56 4.41
C VAL A 586 -17.03 -12.22 3.97
N GLU A 587 -15.71 -12.06 4.03
CA GLU A 587 -15.04 -10.87 3.48
C GLU A 587 -15.17 -10.82 1.96
N LEU A 588 -15.49 -9.64 1.45
CA LEU A 588 -15.53 -9.36 0.02
C LEU A 588 -14.13 -8.98 -0.46
N SER A 589 -13.72 -9.55 -1.60
CA SER A 589 -12.42 -9.32 -2.23
C SER A 589 -12.52 -8.53 -3.54
N GLY A 590 -13.73 -8.37 -4.07
CA GLY A 590 -13.98 -7.55 -5.25
C GLY A 590 -15.41 -7.01 -5.20
N ILE A 591 -15.51 -5.68 -5.27
CA ILE A 591 -16.74 -4.92 -5.30
C ILE A 591 -16.60 -3.93 -6.45
N THR A 592 -17.57 -3.92 -7.36
CA THR A 592 -17.63 -2.93 -8.43
C THR A 592 -19.02 -2.31 -8.45
N ALA A 593 -19.09 -0.99 -8.54
CA ALA A 593 -20.32 -0.25 -8.71
C ALA A 593 -20.44 0.29 -10.13
N ALA A 594 -21.63 0.14 -10.72
CA ALA A 594 -22.02 0.76 -11.97
C ALA A 594 -23.24 1.64 -11.72
N GLU A 595 -22.99 2.95 -11.60
CA GLU A 595 -23.99 3.94 -11.23
C GLU A 595 -24.52 4.75 -12.42
N THR A 596 -25.76 5.23 -12.29
CA THR A 596 -26.42 6.15 -13.23
C THR A 596 -26.80 7.42 -12.49
N PHE A 597 -26.48 8.58 -13.06
CA PHE A 597 -26.82 9.89 -12.52
C PHE A 597 -27.86 10.60 -13.40
N GLY A 598 -28.68 11.45 -12.77
CA GLY A 598 -29.56 12.40 -13.44
C GLY A 598 -28.80 13.66 -13.88
N ASP A 599 -29.50 14.55 -14.58
CA ASP A 599 -28.97 15.84 -15.06
C ASP A 599 -28.66 16.84 -13.92
N ASP A 600 -29.07 16.51 -12.69
CA ASP A 600 -28.93 17.28 -11.46
C ASP A 600 -27.77 16.80 -10.57
N ASP A 601 -26.90 15.93 -11.10
CA ASP A 601 -25.80 15.29 -10.38
C ASP A 601 -26.23 14.38 -9.22
N LEU A 602 -27.51 13.98 -9.19
CA LEU A 602 -28.04 13.03 -8.22
C LEU A 602 -28.13 11.59 -8.78
N PRO A 603 -27.83 10.57 -7.97
CA PRO A 603 -27.81 9.17 -8.40
C PRO A 603 -29.22 8.62 -8.58
N VAL A 604 -29.49 7.94 -9.69
CA VAL A 604 -30.79 7.32 -9.98
C VAL A 604 -30.79 5.85 -9.56
N ALA A 605 -29.74 5.12 -9.93
CA ALA A 605 -29.59 3.71 -9.59
C ALA A 605 -28.11 3.30 -9.61
N THR A 606 -27.78 2.24 -8.87
CA THR A 606 -26.45 1.60 -8.89
C THR A 606 -26.57 0.10 -8.94
N THR A 607 -25.80 -0.54 -9.81
CA THR A 607 -25.61 -2.00 -9.81
C THR A 607 -24.29 -2.34 -9.13
N LEU A 608 -24.34 -3.16 -8.09
CA LEU A 608 -23.18 -3.67 -7.36
C LEU A 608 -22.92 -5.13 -7.75
N SER A 609 -21.67 -5.49 -7.99
CA SER A 609 -21.23 -6.88 -8.13
C SER A 609 -20.28 -7.23 -6.98
N LEU A 610 -20.61 -8.27 -6.21
CA LEU A 610 -19.93 -8.64 -4.97
C LEU A 610 -19.30 -10.04 -5.09
N SER A 611 -17.99 -10.12 -4.89
CA SER A 611 -17.20 -11.37 -4.94
C SER A 611 -16.47 -11.62 -3.62
N PRO A 612 -16.33 -12.89 -3.17
CA PRO A 612 -16.51 -14.13 -3.93
C PRO A 612 -17.95 -14.71 -3.95
N VAL A 613 -18.88 -14.10 -3.21
CA VAL A 613 -20.26 -14.61 -3.04
C VAL A 613 -21.10 -14.64 -4.33
N GLY A 614 -20.72 -13.86 -5.34
CA GLY A 614 -21.43 -13.80 -6.63
C GLY A 614 -22.79 -13.12 -6.54
N ILE A 615 -22.94 -12.15 -5.63
CA ILE A 615 -24.18 -11.37 -5.48
C ILE A 615 -24.11 -10.18 -6.42
N GLU A 616 -25.11 -10.05 -7.28
CA GLU A 616 -25.36 -8.84 -8.07
C GLU A 616 -26.62 -8.15 -7.53
N ALA A 617 -26.51 -6.89 -7.12
CA ALA A 617 -27.55 -6.12 -6.47
C ALA A 617 -27.81 -4.81 -7.20
N VAL A 618 -29.07 -4.55 -7.57
CA VAL A 618 -29.51 -3.28 -8.13
C VAL A 618 -30.15 -2.47 -7.01
N ALA A 619 -29.63 -1.28 -6.76
CA ALA A 619 -30.14 -0.31 -5.81
C ALA A 619 -30.82 0.84 -6.58
N ASP A 620 -32.12 0.97 -6.42
CA ASP A 620 -32.95 2.03 -6.99
C ASP A 620 -33.17 3.13 -5.94
N VAL A 621 -32.72 4.35 -6.22
CA VAL A 621 -32.72 5.44 -5.25
C VAL A 621 -34.14 5.90 -4.91
N ALA A 622 -34.42 6.07 -3.61
CA ALA A 622 -35.72 6.48 -3.09
C ALA A 622 -35.69 7.85 -2.37
N GLY A 623 -34.56 8.29 -1.84
CA GLY A 623 -34.44 9.60 -1.21
C GLY A 623 -32.99 10.09 -1.12
N HIS A 624 -32.77 11.37 -1.41
CA HIS A 624 -31.45 11.99 -1.47
C HIS A 624 -31.16 12.83 -0.22
N ALA A 625 -29.98 12.62 0.35
CA ALA A 625 -29.44 13.39 1.46
C ALA A 625 -27.94 13.69 1.21
N PRO A 626 -27.62 14.48 0.17
CA PRO A 626 -26.25 14.70 -0.26
C PRO A 626 -25.54 15.78 0.56
N VAL A 627 -24.21 15.81 0.51
CA VAL A 627 -23.38 16.90 1.05
C VAL A 627 -22.29 17.32 0.08
N LEU A 628 -21.91 18.59 0.12
CA LEU A 628 -20.73 19.11 -0.58
C LEU A 628 -19.62 19.36 0.45
N LEU A 629 -18.45 18.76 0.24
CA LEU A 629 -17.26 19.06 1.03
C LEU A 629 -16.38 20.05 0.28
N THR A 630 -15.90 21.09 0.96
CA THR A 630 -14.99 22.10 0.39
C THR A 630 -13.74 22.20 1.25
N ALA A 631 -12.58 21.96 0.65
CA ALA A 631 -11.28 22.09 1.30
C ALA A 631 -10.89 23.56 1.50
N ALA A 632 -9.95 23.83 2.41
CA ALA A 632 -9.42 25.17 2.65
C ALA A 632 -8.75 25.79 1.41
N ASP A 633 -8.20 24.95 0.53
CA ASP A 633 -7.59 25.34 -0.75
C ASP A 633 -8.60 25.55 -1.89
N GLY A 634 -9.89 25.30 -1.64
CA GLY A 634 -10.97 25.46 -2.60
C GLY A 634 -11.32 24.22 -3.43
N ARG A 635 -10.64 23.08 -3.25
CA ARG A 635 -11.08 21.80 -3.84
C ARG A 635 -12.47 21.43 -3.31
N THR A 636 -13.28 20.81 -4.15
CA THR A 636 -14.62 20.33 -3.80
C THR A 636 -14.72 18.83 -4.00
N ALA A 637 -15.46 18.17 -3.12
CA ALA A 637 -15.83 16.78 -3.29
C ALA A 637 -17.34 16.66 -3.07
N GLN A 638 -18.04 16.15 -4.08
CA GLN A 638 -19.48 15.91 -4.02
C GLN A 638 -19.72 14.55 -3.38
N PHE A 639 -20.56 14.54 -2.35
CA PHE A 639 -21.04 13.33 -1.69
C PHE A 639 -22.54 13.19 -1.92
N PRO A 640 -23.00 12.83 -3.14
CA PRO A 640 -24.31 12.25 -3.27
C PRO A 640 -24.44 11.09 -2.30
N ARG A 641 -25.52 11.09 -1.53
CA ARG A 641 -25.83 10.02 -0.59
C ARG A 641 -27.32 9.83 -0.59
N ALA A 642 -27.75 8.59 -0.65
CA ALA A 642 -29.14 8.26 -0.83
C ALA A 642 -29.48 6.91 -0.23
N TRP A 643 -30.71 6.78 0.27
CA TRP A 643 -31.25 5.46 0.56
C TRP A 643 -31.97 4.92 -0.66
N ALA A 644 -31.92 3.60 -0.81
CA ALA A 644 -32.41 2.89 -1.98
C ALA A 644 -33.20 1.64 -1.58
N THR A 645 -34.10 1.22 -2.46
CA THR A 645 -34.63 -0.15 -2.46
C THR A 645 -33.69 -1.04 -3.26
N VAL A 646 -33.47 -2.26 -2.79
CA VAL A 646 -32.50 -3.19 -3.37
C VAL A 646 -33.21 -4.42 -3.92
N ARG A 647 -32.76 -4.89 -5.09
CA ARG A 647 -33.13 -6.19 -5.64
C ARG A 647 -31.89 -6.91 -6.15
N THR A 648 -31.70 -8.16 -5.73
CA THR A 648 -30.61 -9.00 -6.21
C THR A 648 -31.00 -9.82 -7.43
N ALA A 649 -30.02 -10.27 -8.20
CA ALA A 649 -30.25 -11.14 -9.37
C ALA A 649 -30.92 -12.49 -9.01
N ASP A 650 -30.69 -12.98 -7.79
CA ASP A 650 -31.34 -14.20 -7.26
C ASP A 650 -32.75 -13.96 -6.68
N GLY A 651 -33.27 -12.73 -6.77
CA GLY A 651 -34.66 -12.38 -6.44
C GLY A 651 -34.91 -11.95 -5.00
N ARG A 652 -33.87 -11.77 -4.17
CA ARG A 652 -34.00 -11.16 -2.84
C ARG A 652 -34.22 -9.66 -2.96
N THR A 653 -34.85 -9.09 -1.95
CA THR A 653 -35.18 -7.67 -1.83
C THR A 653 -34.67 -7.11 -0.53
N GLY A 654 -34.52 -5.79 -0.45
CA GLY A 654 -34.07 -5.11 0.75
C GLY A 654 -34.04 -3.60 0.60
N VAL A 655 -33.35 -2.95 1.52
CA VAL A 655 -33.10 -1.50 1.53
C VAL A 655 -31.67 -1.22 1.97
N GLY A 656 -31.21 0.01 1.80
CA GLY A 656 -29.91 0.40 2.31
C GLY A 656 -29.50 1.81 1.90
N TRP A 657 -28.31 2.19 2.34
CA TRP A 657 -27.68 3.45 1.97
C TRP A 657 -26.55 3.22 0.98
N LEU A 658 -26.41 4.19 0.06
CA LEU A 658 -25.27 4.31 -0.82
C LEU A 658 -24.72 5.74 -0.74
N GLU A 659 -23.43 5.85 -0.88
CA GLU A 659 -22.69 7.10 -1.01
C GLU A 659 -21.76 7.01 -2.21
N TRP A 660 -21.63 8.11 -2.93
CA TRP A 660 -20.68 8.28 -4.03
C TRP A 660 -19.78 9.46 -3.67
N ASN A 661 -18.47 9.27 -3.59
CA ASN A 661 -17.54 10.40 -3.56
C ASN A 661 -17.06 10.71 -4.98
N ARG A 662 -17.18 11.98 -5.38
CA ARG A 662 -16.81 12.49 -6.70
C ARG A 662 -16.01 13.79 -6.55
N ASN A 663 -14.73 13.76 -6.91
CA ASN A 663 -13.82 14.91 -6.77
C ASN A 663 -13.71 15.79 -8.01
#